data_AF-A0A6M0JXB7-F1
#
_entry.id   AF-A0A6M0JXB7-F1
#
_cell.length_a   1.000
_cell.length_b   1.000
_cell.length_c   1.000
_cell.angle_alpha   90.00
_cell.angle_beta   90.00
_cell.angle_gamma   90.00
#
_symmetry.space_group_name_H-M   'P 1'
#
loop_
_entity.id
_entity.type
_entity.pdbx_description
1 polymer ?
#
loop_
_entity_poly.entity_id
_entity_poly.type
_entity_poly.pdbx_seq_one_letter_code
_entity_poly.pdbx_strand_id
1 'polypeptide(L)'
;MTATEDRRIPGGPPTRPSRPRARLPLALAALATAVMLAPCPASADDDDDEHEGSSTRLSIERASWDREERRLRVSGSGSSRSRVTLVNAYDASQRLGSDETEGRDGSWSIREERPRPVPCRVRALQSDGQTAERDVYRAPSDCAPKAPGDENQQPIADANGPYSGAPGADIAFSSAGSRDPDGSISSYAWSFGDGSGSSSANPSHRYATPGTYPVSLTVTDDSGATSQPSTTTATVSDGPVVGCTSPIPEHCNITAYTGPAVCVECHQNEARDMHGSVHYQQGGAFDFVTNIPGDFAAAGERPAKAAGDLVATGINTYCGTHENSPRFTCAGCHVGNGRFPMAQSLFEQLDPASDEAHAQLANIDCLTCHQERYKRFPDWTASGQGFADFSLLNLTEDSDGDLVRLDGAALARTGFSGIPNVDPVSGDFQFLPAGSDTLPGSVPMSPMPITTLQAAQNVHATTRMSCLSCHAGAGGGDGTKRGDMAKENANPSVTLDMHMSPNGADLSCSDCHSAVGDAGESHRMRGRGLDLRPNDVQDRFTCETGGCHDDRPHEDFSNTRGSSRDKHAMRVACQTCHIPAYAKANVGTEVARDWQDPHPSAAACNGRGGWLPREDKGGLGSTSLIPTYAWFDGTSEVLYLEESLDDVPTVPLDATIAASFAGAFNPGDATYVLGQPNGDVASDGAKLYPMKPHWSKLARNDLTNTLVGHSTFEFFRTGSFCRAVAVGLGLDEPNAPTSSVCDGTPGSTETPPSTTIVPVFTYQTINHGVEPEDNALGGEARGCGSCHASLSGGPRQLDLEGLGYALRTAPSAVIGTGQATLNGNLDAICSQCHENEREDRDFSDVHRRHVQEEGKDCAACHNFSRPERGLSLSREERD
;
A
#
# COMPACT_ATOMS: atom_id res chain seq x y z
N MET A 1 -21.21 15.36 -57.22
CA MET A 1 -20.61 16.52 -57.90
C MET A 1 -19.54 17.07 -56.95
N THR A 2 -18.31 16.54 -56.96
CA THR A 2 -17.12 16.98 -57.76
C THR A 2 -16.79 18.46 -57.51
N ALA A 3 -15.64 18.88 -56.97
CA ALA A 3 -14.23 18.55 -57.26
C ALA A 3 -13.33 18.90 -56.02
N THR A 4 -12.23 18.21 -55.60
CA THR A 4 -10.86 17.97 -56.19
C THR A 4 -10.19 19.28 -56.66
N GLU A 5 -8.97 19.73 -56.34
CA GLU A 5 -7.67 19.32 -55.72
C GLU A 5 -7.13 20.59 -54.96
N ASP A 6 -6.05 20.67 -54.17
CA ASP A 6 -4.71 20.11 -54.27
C ASP A 6 -3.92 20.32 -52.95
N ARG A 7 -2.88 19.49 -52.80
CA ARG A 7 -1.93 19.30 -51.70
C ARG A 7 -1.10 20.51 -51.29
N ARG A 8 -0.78 20.59 -49.99
CA ARG A 8 0.62 20.73 -49.47
C ARG A 8 0.67 20.58 -47.93
N ILE A 9 1.44 19.61 -47.45
CA ILE A 9 1.92 19.42 -46.07
C ILE A 9 3.33 20.04 -45.98
N PRO A 10 3.72 20.62 -44.83
CA PRO A 10 5.03 20.24 -44.25
C PRO A 10 5.04 20.17 -42.71
N GLY A 11 5.69 19.14 -42.16
CA GLY A 11 6.00 19.04 -40.72
C GLY A 11 6.48 17.65 -40.30
N GLY A 12 7.65 17.22 -40.78
CA GLY A 12 8.34 16.00 -40.33
C GLY A 12 9.54 16.30 -39.40
N PRO A 13 10.01 15.33 -38.59
CA PRO A 13 10.98 15.54 -37.53
C PRO A 13 12.44 15.59 -38.03
N PRO A 14 13.37 16.21 -37.28
CA PRO A 14 14.75 16.41 -37.72
C PRO A 14 15.60 15.14 -37.57
N THR A 15 16.38 14.82 -38.60
CA THR A 15 17.38 13.75 -38.64
C THR A 15 18.78 14.27 -38.32
N ARG A 16 19.59 13.43 -37.66
CA ARG A 16 21.02 13.59 -37.30
C ARG A 16 21.91 14.08 -38.46
N PRO A 17 23.07 14.68 -38.12
CA PRO A 17 24.30 14.44 -38.85
C PRO A 17 25.39 13.79 -37.99
N SER A 18 26.24 13.02 -38.67
CA SER A 18 27.33 12.21 -38.14
C SER A 18 28.70 12.79 -38.54
N ARG A 19 29.75 12.30 -37.84
CA ARG A 19 31.22 12.31 -38.15
C ARG A 19 32.05 13.43 -37.48
N PRO A 20 33.40 13.31 -37.37
CA PRO A 20 34.30 12.17 -37.66
C PRO A 20 35.34 11.84 -36.56
N ARG A 21 35.98 10.68 -36.68
CA ARG A 21 37.27 10.34 -36.04
C ARG A 21 38.43 10.99 -36.79
N ALA A 22 39.35 11.63 -36.08
CA ALA A 22 40.67 12.00 -36.59
C ALA A 22 41.77 11.50 -35.63
N ARG A 23 42.67 10.67 -36.17
CA ARG A 23 43.99 10.35 -35.62
C ARG A 23 44.99 11.32 -36.26
N LEU A 24 45.99 11.80 -35.51
CA LEU A 24 47.41 11.90 -35.90
C LEU A 24 48.26 12.47 -34.73
N PRO A 25 49.61 12.47 -34.77
CA PRO A 25 50.46 11.96 -33.69
C PRO A 25 51.33 13.07 -33.06
N LEU A 26 52.10 12.76 -32.02
CA LEU A 26 53.25 13.59 -31.62
C LEU A 26 54.52 12.74 -31.49
N ALA A 27 55.58 13.27 -32.09
CA ALA A 27 56.91 12.71 -32.21
C ALA A 27 57.88 13.26 -31.16
N LEU A 28 59.00 12.55 -31.02
CA LEU A 28 60.20 12.76 -30.20
C LEU A 28 60.87 14.16 -30.26
N ALA A 29 61.52 14.52 -29.14
CA ALA A 29 62.89 15.05 -29.02
C ALA A 29 63.37 14.84 -27.55
N ALA A 30 64.39 14.03 -27.24
CA ALA A 30 65.84 14.34 -27.13
C ALA A 30 66.16 15.49 -26.11
N LEU A 31 67.13 15.49 -25.19
CA LEU A 31 68.45 14.85 -25.06
C LEU A 31 69.00 15.27 -23.66
N ALA A 32 69.70 14.42 -22.90
CA ALA A 32 70.89 14.78 -22.08
C ALA A 32 71.47 13.58 -21.31
N THR A 33 72.78 13.59 -21.17
CA THR A 33 73.71 12.46 -20.97
C THR A 33 74.51 12.61 -19.66
N ALA A 34 74.89 11.50 -19.02
CA ALA A 34 76.13 11.23 -18.22
C ALA A 34 75.86 9.93 -17.42
N VAL A 35 76.44 8.74 -17.65
CA VAL A 35 77.82 8.21 -17.74
C VAL A 35 78.66 8.33 -16.46
N MET A 36 79.28 7.19 -16.09
CA MET A 36 80.33 6.90 -15.08
C MET A 36 79.78 6.34 -13.75
N LEU A 37 80.18 5.17 -13.20
CA LEU A 37 81.31 4.25 -13.39
C LEU A 37 80.98 2.84 -12.84
N ALA A 38 81.52 1.80 -13.48
CA ALA A 38 81.68 0.42 -13.00
C ALA A 38 82.83 0.35 -11.93
N PRO A 39 83.21 -0.79 -11.27
CA PRO A 39 83.31 -2.15 -11.83
C PRO A 39 83.02 -3.35 -10.88
N CYS A 40 82.87 -4.53 -11.48
CA CYS A 40 83.17 -5.86 -10.91
C CYS A 40 84.56 -6.29 -11.48
N PRO A 41 85.30 -7.35 -11.07
CA PRO A 41 85.03 -8.44 -10.12
C PRO A 41 86.27 -8.85 -9.25
N ALA A 42 86.14 -9.87 -8.38
CA ALA A 42 87.26 -10.77 -8.03
C ALA A 42 86.76 -12.08 -7.39
N SER A 43 87.28 -13.19 -7.91
CA SER A 43 87.16 -14.59 -7.48
C SER A 43 88.29 -14.98 -6.52
N ALA A 44 88.05 -15.91 -5.59
CA ALA A 44 88.96 -17.02 -5.21
C ALA A 44 88.36 -17.87 -4.07
N ASP A 45 87.99 -19.10 -4.43
CA ASP A 45 88.31 -20.43 -3.86
C ASP A 45 88.52 -20.68 -2.35
N ASP A 46 87.91 -21.82 -1.98
CA ASP A 46 88.33 -22.92 -1.09
C ASP A 46 87.82 -23.07 0.36
N ASP A 47 87.30 -24.30 0.52
CA ASP A 47 87.19 -25.22 1.65
C ASP A 47 85.95 -25.27 2.56
N ASP A 48 85.39 -26.48 2.52
CA ASP A 48 84.33 -27.14 3.27
C ASP A 48 84.21 -26.76 4.76
N ASP A 49 82.99 -26.50 5.23
CA ASP A 49 82.45 -27.21 6.40
C ASP A 49 80.92 -27.02 6.56
N GLU A 50 80.28 -28.17 6.80
CA GLU A 50 78.99 -28.42 7.48
C GLU A 50 77.68 -27.80 6.93
N HIS A 51 76.86 -28.69 6.37
CA HIS A 51 75.44 -28.50 6.04
C HIS A 51 74.59 -28.16 7.28
N GLU A 52 74.25 -26.88 7.46
CA GLU A 52 72.95 -26.50 8.04
C GLU A 52 71.94 -26.34 6.90
N GLY A 53 70.89 -27.17 6.93
CA GLY A 53 69.79 -27.11 5.96
C GLY A 53 69.10 -25.74 6.00
N SER A 54 69.34 -24.91 4.98
CA SER A 54 68.56 -23.73 4.70
C SER A 54 67.11 -24.15 4.45
N SER A 55 66.27 -24.08 5.48
CA SER A 55 64.81 -24.17 5.35
C SER A 55 64.32 -22.98 4.52
N THR A 56 64.04 -23.22 3.24
CA THR A 56 63.39 -22.23 2.37
C THR A 56 61.98 -22.00 2.90
N ARG A 57 61.70 -20.79 3.41
CA ARG A 57 60.38 -20.41 3.92
C ARG A 57 59.31 -20.58 2.85
N LEU A 58 58.21 -21.26 3.18
CA LEU A 58 57.06 -21.43 2.29
C LEU A 58 56.53 -20.08 1.82
N SER A 59 56.33 -19.94 0.52
CA SER A 59 55.80 -18.74 -0.11
C SER A 59 54.79 -19.06 -1.21
N ILE A 60 53.85 -18.14 -1.46
CA ILE A 60 52.99 -18.17 -2.66
C ILE A 60 53.43 -17.00 -3.56
N GLU A 61 54.03 -17.31 -4.69
CA GLU A 61 54.55 -16.32 -5.64
C GLU A 61 53.49 -15.83 -6.64
N ARG A 62 52.51 -16.68 -6.96
CA ARG A 62 51.39 -16.33 -7.84
C ARG A 62 50.12 -17.05 -7.41
N ALA A 63 49.00 -16.34 -7.38
CA ALA A 63 47.65 -16.89 -7.28
C ALA A 63 46.73 -16.07 -8.20
N SER A 64 46.12 -16.70 -9.20
CA SER A 64 45.31 -15.99 -10.19
C SER A 64 44.13 -16.83 -10.70
N TRP A 65 43.00 -16.16 -10.95
CA TRP A 65 41.81 -16.74 -11.54
C TRP A 65 41.71 -16.41 -13.04
N ASP A 66 41.52 -17.45 -13.85
CA ASP A 66 41.18 -17.33 -15.27
C ASP A 66 39.66 -17.46 -15.46
N ARG A 67 39.01 -16.38 -15.93
CA ARG A 67 37.55 -16.32 -16.11
C ARG A 67 37.07 -17.11 -17.32
N GLU A 68 37.86 -17.20 -18.38
CA GLU A 68 37.48 -17.90 -19.61
C GLU A 68 37.60 -19.42 -19.40
N GLU A 69 38.69 -19.86 -18.76
CA GLU A 69 38.91 -21.28 -18.47
C GLU A 69 38.23 -21.77 -17.18
N ARG A 70 37.70 -20.84 -16.36
CA ARG A 70 37.18 -21.11 -15.00
C ARG A 70 38.18 -21.89 -14.14
N ARG A 71 39.44 -21.47 -14.14
CA ARG A 71 40.57 -22.21 -13.57
C ARG A 71 41.38 -21.34 -12.60
N LEU A 72 41.69 -21.90 -11.43
CA LEU A 72 42.58 -21.30 -10.46
C LEU A 72 44.00 -21.83 -10.67
N ARG A 73 45.00 -20.93 -10.69
CA ARG A 73 46.42 -21.28 -10.81
C ARG A 73 47.21 -20.67 -9.65
N VAL A 74 47.92 -21.51 -8.90
CA VAL A 74 48.73 -21.09 -7.75
C VAL A 74 50.12 -21.72 -7.82
N SER A 75 51.17 -20.94 -7.62
CA SER A 75 52.55 -21.43 -7.61
C SER A 75 53.39 -20.71 -6.56
N GLY A 76 54.43 -21.38 -6.06
CA GLY A 76 55.36 -20.82 -5.09
C GLY A 76 56.57 -21.70 -4.81
N SER A 77 57.26 -21.40 -3.72
CA SER A 77 58.46 -22.11 -3.24
C SER A 77 58.28 -22.56 -1.79
N GLY A 78 59.03 -23.58 -1.35
CA GLY A 78 59.03 -24.04 0.04
C GLY A 78 60.13 -25.06 0.32
N SER A 79 60.08 -25.71 1.50
CA SER A 79 61.01 -26.78 1.87
C SER A 79 61.07 -27.90 0.81
N SER A 80 62.26 -28.25 0.34
CA SER A 80 62.44 -29.28 -0.70
C SER A 80 61.87 -30.64 -0.29
N ARG A 81 61.32 -31.40 -1.24
CA ARG A 81 60.70 -32.74 -1.05
C ARG A 81 59.59 -32.79 0.02
N SER A 82 58.86 -31.71 0.21
CA SER A 82 57.73 -31.65 1.14
C SER A 82 56.41 -31.47 0.40
N ARG A 83 55.33 -32.02 0.96
CA ARG A 83 53.99 -31.88 0.37
C ARG A 83 53.39 -30.53 0.74
N VAL A 84 52.86 -29.83 -0.25
CA VAL A 84 52.09 -28.59 -0.09
C VAL A 84 50.64 -28.86 -0.45
N THR A 85 49.73 -28.56 0.48
CA THR A 85 48.28 -28.63 0.26
C THR A 85 47.71 -27.22 0.15
N LEU A 86 46.94 -26.95 -0.90
CA LEU A 86 46.26 -25.68 -1.09
C LEU A 86 44.81 -25.79 -0.61
N VAL A 87 44.41 -24.83 0.21
CA VAL A 87 43.05 -24.70 0.71
C VAL A 87 42.55 -23.26 0.52
N ASN A 88 41.24 -23.06 0.64
CA ASN A 88 40.72 -21.72 0.83
C ASN A 88 41.20 -21.17 2.18
N ALA A 89 41.70 -19.93 2.19
CA ALA A 89 42.26 -19.32 3.40
C ALA A 89 41.19 -19.10 4.49
N TYR A 90 39.95 -18.82 4.09
CA TYR A 90 38.85 -18.51 5.00
C TYR A 90 37.96 -19.71 5.32
N ASP A 91 38.08 -20.80 4.55
CA ASP A 91 37.43 -22.07 4.83
C ASP A 91 38.38 -23.23 4.50
N ALA A 92 39.12 -23.69 5.50
CA ALA A 92 40.08 -24.79 5.32
C ALA A 92 39.42 -26.13 4.94
N SER A 93 38.09 -26.26 5.04
CA SER A 93 37.35 -27.43 4.58
C SER A 93 37.33 -27.52 3.05
N GLN A 94 37.41 -26.38 2.36
CA GLN A 94 37.54 -26.33 0.91
C GLN A 94 39.00 -26.56 0.49
N ARG A 95 39.33 -27.82 0.16
CA ARG A 95 40.63 -28.22 -0.39
C ARG A 95 40.66 -28.01 -1.91
N LEU A 96 41.72 -27.37 -2.39
CA LEU A 96 41.89 -26.95 -3.79
C LEU A 96 42.97 -27.74 -4.53
N GLY A 97 43.63 -28.69 -3.87
CA GLY A 97 44.64 -29.56 -4.45
C GLY A 97 45.90 -29.68 -3.59
N SER A 98 46.84 -30.51 -4.04
CA SER A 98 48.15 -30.68 -3.40
C SER A 98 49.22 -30.96 -4.45
N ASP A 99 50.44 -30.54 -4.15
CA ASP A 99 51.62 -30.79 -4.97
C ASP A 99 52.83 -31.15 -4.08
N GLU A 100 53.85 -31.76 -4.64
CA GLU A 100 55.11 -32.06 -3.94
C GLU A 100 56.21 -31.15 -4.49
N THR A 101 56.97 -30.49 -3.61
CA THR A 101 58.03 -29.60 -4.07
C THR A 101 59.11 -30.41 -4.79
N GLU A 102 59.24 -30.26 -6.10
CA GLU A 102 60.23 -30.97 -6.90
C GLU A 102 61.63 -30.32 -6.73
N GLY A 103 62.69 -31.13 -6.68
CA GLY A 103 64.07 -30.62 -6.76
C GLY A 103 64.68 -29.97 -5.50
N ARG A 104 65.90 -29.42 -5.64
CA ARG A 104 66.62 -28.66 -4.59
C ARG A 104 66.14 -27.21 -4.45
N ASP A 105 65.34 -26.72 -5.40
CA ASP A 105 64.80 -25.37 -5.49
C ASP A 105 63.43 -25.22 -4.83
N GLY A 106 62.75 -26.33 -4.52
CA GLY A 106 61.57 -26.34 -3.65
C GLY A 106 60.32 -25.73 -4.30
N SER A 107 60.24 -25.73 -5.63
CA SER A 107 59.12 -25.12 -6.37
C SER A 107 57.88 -26.03 -6.39
N TRP A 108 56.68 -25.44 -6.40
CA TRP A 108 55.40 -26.14 -6.48
C TRP A 108 54.35 -25.35 -7.26
N SER A 109 53.38 -26.03 -7.88
CA SER A 109 52.30 -25.42 -8.67
C SER A 109 51.02 -26.26 -8.67
N ILE A 110 49.94 -25.70 -8.13
CA ILE A 110 48.62 -26.33 -8.05
C ILE A 110 47.64 -25.63 -9.01
N ARG A 111 46.82 -26.43 -9.71
CA ARG A 111 45.76 -25.97 -10.61
C ARG A 111 44.44 -26.65 -10.24
N GLU A 112 43.40 -25.85 -10.05
CA GLU A 112 42.06 -26.34 -9.69
C GLU A 112 41.03 -25.93 -10.74
N GLU A 113 40.22 -26.89 -11.19
CA GLU A 113 39.23 -26.69 -12.25
C GLU A 113 37.84 -26.46 -11.65
N ARG A 114 37.31 -25.26 -11.85
CA ARG A 114 35.96 -24.86 -11.39
C ARG A 114 35.73 -25.01 -9.87
N PRO A 115 36.59 -24.42 -9.00
CA PRO A 115 36.34 -24.39 -7.57
C PRO A 115 34.99 -23.70 -7.27
N ARG A 116 34.20 -24.28 -6.36
CA ARG A 116 32.91 -23.72 -5.91
C ARG A 116 32.88 -23.68 -4.37
N PRO A 117 32.76 -22.49 -3.75
CA PRO A 117 32.91 -21.16 -4.36
C PRO A 117 34.34 -20.89 -4.88
N VAL A 118 34.54 -19.86 -5.71
CA VAL A 118 35.90 -19.42 -6.08
C VAL A 118 36.53 -18.72 -4.87
N PRO A 119 37.72 -19.12 -4.40
CA PRO A 119 38.34 -18.53 -3.21
C PRO A 119 38.80 -17.09 -3.49
N CYS A 120 38.50 -16.15 -2.58
CA CYS A 120 39.08 -14.80 -2.63
C CYS A 120 40.56 -14.80 -2.23
N ARG A 121 40.93 -15.70 -1.32
CA ARG A 121 42.29 -15.88 -0.81
C ARG A 121 42.58 -17.37 -0.64
N VAL A 122 43.80 -17.77 -0.93
CA VAL A 122 44.26 -19.16 -0.78
C VAL A 122 45.32 -19.27 0.31
N ARG A 123 45.38 -20.43 0.96
CA ARG A 123 46.40 -20.79 1.93
C ARG A 123 47.10 -22.08 1.51
N ALA A 124 48.42 -22.03 1.41
CA ALA A 124 49.29 -23.19 1.26
C ALA A 124 49.70 -23.71 2.64
N LEU A 125 49.60 -25.02 2.84
CA LEU A 125 49.97 -25.74 4.06
C LEU A 125 51.06 -26.76 3.70
N GLN A 126 52.26 -26.60 4.24
CA GLN A 126 53.35 -27.54 4.05
C GLN A 126 53.39 -28.56 5.20
N SER A 127 53.82 -29.79 4.90
CA SER A 127 53.83 -30.91 5.87
C SER A 127 54.70 -30.69 7.11
N ASP A 128 55.65 -29.75 7.06
CA ASP A 128 56.50 -29.33 8.19
C ASP A 128 55.83 -28.28 9.09
N GLY A 129 54.57 -27.92 8.81
CA GLY A 129 53.76 -26.97 9.57
C GLY A 129 53.84 -25.54 9.06
N GLN A 130 54.64 -25.24 8.03
CA GLN A 130 54.68 -23.90 7.45
C GLN A 130 53.40 -23.56 6.67
N THR A 131 52.99 -22.30 6.73
CA THR A 131 51.83 -21.80 6.01
C THR A 131 52.15 -20.48 5.29
N ALA A 132 51.50 -20.28 4.15
CA ALA A 132 51.58 -19.03 3.39
C ALA A 132 50.21 -18.72 2.78
N GLU A 133 49.81 -17.45 2.78
CA GLU A 133 48.52 -16.99 2.24
C GLU A 133 48.71 -15.92 1.16
N ARG A 134 47.80 -15.86 0.19
CA ARG A 134 47.80 -14.83 -0.85
C ARG A 134 46.42 -14.63 -1.48
N ASP A 135 46.10 -13.37 -1.80
CA ASP A 135 44.87 -13.02 -2.50
C ASP A 135 44.90 -13.48 -3.96
N VAL A 136 43.75 -13.90 -4.46
CA VAL A 136 43.62 -14.39 -5.84
C VAL A 136 43.45 -13.21 -6.78
N TYR A 137 44.47 -12.94 -7.60
CA TYR A 137 44.40 -11.89 -8.61
C TYR A 137 43.31 -12.19 -9.64
N ARG A 138 42.46 -11.19 -9.95
CA ARG A 138 41.28 -11.28 -10.83
C ARG A 138 40.18 -12.25 -10.37
N ALA A 139 40.08 -12.52 -9.07
CA ALA A 139 38.91 -13.20 -8.51
C ALA A 139 37.60 -12.52 -8.96
N PRO A 140 36.51 -13.28 -9.16
CA PRO A 140 35.21 -12.69 -9.47
C PRO A 140 34.63 -11.99 -8.23
N SER A 141 33.69 -11.06 -8.42
CA SER A 141 33.11 -10.24 -7.34
C SER A 141 32.37 -11.06 -6.28
N ASP A 142 31.87 -12.23 -6.68
CA ASP A 142 31.18 -13.25 -5.89
C ASP A 142 32.13 -14.33 -5.30
N CYS A 143 33.44 -14.10 -5.30
CA CYS A 143 34.37 -15.01 -4.60
C CYS A 143 33.96 -15.14 -3.12
N ALA A 144 34.14 -16.34 -2.55
CA ALA A 144 33.73 -16.63 -1.17
C ALA A 144 34.58 -17.75 -0.54
N PRO A 145 34.71 -17.78 0.80
CA PRO A 145 34.38 -16.69 1.73
C PRO A 145 35.33 -15.49 1.56
N LYS A 146 34.94 -14.31 2.04
CA LYS A 146 35.81 -13.14 2.22
C LYS A 146 36.25 -13.11 3.69
N ALA A 147 37.37 -12.44 4.01
CA ALA A 147 37.66 -12.14 5.41
C ALA A 147 36.46 -11.39 6.03
N PRO A 148 36.16 -11.59 7.32
CA PRO A 148 35.57 -10.50 8.11
C PRO A 148 36.52 -9.31 7.94
N GLY A 149 36.08 -8.28 7.23
CA GLY A 149 36.94 -7.20 6.80
C GLY A 149 37.45 -6.40 7.99
N ASP A 150 38.78 -6.29 8.12
CA ASP A 150 39.40 -5.09 8.68
C ASP A 150 39.18 -3.94 7.67
N GLU A 151 37.96 -3.42 7.64
CA GLU A 151 37.63 -2.01 7.42
C GLU A 151 36.13 -1.88 7.68
N ASN A 152 35.80 -1.39 8.87
CA ASN A 152 34.44 -1.06 9.27
C ASN A 152 33.86 -0.03 8.29
N GLN A 153 32.78 -0.37 7.60
CA GLN A 153 32.08 0.58 6.75
C GLN A 153 31.30 1.56 7.62
N GLN A 154 31.28 2.84 7.23
CA GLN A 154 30.49 3.82 7.97
C GLN A 154 29.00 3.47 7.87
N PRO A 155 28.25 3.59 8.98
CA PRO A 155 26.82 3.42 8.93
C PRO A 155 26.18 4.59 8.16
N ILE A 156 24.95 4.39 7.72
CA ILE A 156 24.17 5.39 6.99
C ILE A 156 23.05 5.85 7.93
N ALA A 157 23.04 7.13 8.29
CA ALA A 157 21.95 7.76 9.03
C ALA A 157 20.81 8.17 8.09
N ASP A 158 19.58 8.01 8.56
CA ASP A 158 18.36 8.56 7.93
C ASP A 158 17.57 9.36 8.98
N ALA A 159 17.62 10.68 8.85
CA ALA A 159 16.94 11.60 9.75
C ALA A 159 15.44 11.79 9.44
N ASN A 160 14.92 11.18 8.36
CA ASN A 160 13.53 11.32 7.89
C ASN A 160 13.07 12.79 7.78
N GLY A 161 11.77 13.04 7.87
CA GLY A 161 11.15 14.37 7.74
C GLY A 161 10.81 14.75 6.29
N PRO A 162 10.53 16.04 6.01
CA PRO A 162 10.51 17.17 6.95
C PRO A 162 9.46 17.02 8.06
N TYR A 163 9.75 17.64 9.21
CA TYR A 163 8.90 17.64 10.39
C TYR A 163 8.16 18.98 10.55
N SER A 164 7.00 18.96 11.18
CA SER A 164 6.27 20.17 11.52
C SER A 164 5.60 20.07 12.89
N GLY A 165 5.41 21.21 13.55
CA GLY A 165 4.74 21.28 14.85
C GLY A 165 4.42 22.70 15.28
N ALA A 166 3.70 22.82 16.39
CA ALA A 166 3.47 24.10 17.07
C ALA A 166 4.48 24.30 18.19
N PRO A 167 4.78 25.55 18.60
CA PRO A 167 5.63 25.80 19.75
C PRO A 167 5.12 25.08 21.01
N GLY A 168 6.03 24.39 21.69
CA GLY A 168 5.75 23.61 22.89
C GLY A 168 5.07 22.25 22.66
N ALA A 169 4.71 21.90 21.42
CA ALA A 169 4.19 20.58 21.09
C ALA A 169 5.32 19.55 20.93
N ASP A 170 5.05 18.30 21.29
CA ASP A 170 5.95 17.17 21.05
C ASP A 170 5.98 16.83 19.55
N ILE A 171 7.18 16.87 18.96
CA ILE A 171 7.45 16.38 17.61
C ILE A 171 8.24 15.07 17.75
N ALA A 172 7.69 13.98 17.21
CA ALA A 172 8.34 12.68 17.21
C ALA A 172 9.30 12.55 16.01
N PHE A 173 10.58 12.36 16.30
CA PHE A 173 11.63 12.15 15.31
C PHE A 173 11.86 10.65 15.11
N SER A 174 12.27 10.29 13.89
CA SER A 174 12.43 8.90 13.48
C SER A 174 13.80 8.68 12.85
N SER A 175 14.51 7.65 13.31
CA SER A 175 15.72 7.17 12.67
C SER A 175 15.47 6.00 11.71
N ALA A 176 14.21 5.72 11.36
CA ALA A 176 13.83 4.61 10.50
C ALA A 176 14.57 4.69 9.15
N GLY A 177 15.12 3.57 8.67
CA GLY A 177 15.96 3.54 7.46
C GLY A 177 17.47 3.71 7.71
N SER A 178 17.86 4.15 8.92
CA SER A 178 19.26 4.12 9.33
C SER A 178 19.76 2.68 9.40
N ARG A 179 20.94 2.41 8.84
CA ARG A 179 21.49 1.05 8.75
C ARG A 179 23.01 1.05 8.73
N ASP A 180 23.58 -0.08 9.08
CA ASP A 180 25.01 -0.32 8.95
C ASP A 180 25.27 -1.48 7.96
N PRO A 181 26.08 -1.30 6.89
CA PRO A 181 26.29 -2.33 5.88
C PRO A 181 26.99 -3.61 6.35
N ASP A 182 27.79 -3.55 7.41
CA ASP A 182 28.61 -4.66 7.91
C ASP A 182 28.50 -4.92 9.42
N GLY A 183 27.67 -4.16 10.15
CA GLY A 183 27.43 -4.35 11.57
C GLY A 183 26.04 -3.89 12.02
N SER A 184 25.98 -3.29 13.20
CA SER A 184 24.75 -2.80 13.81
C SER A 184 24.93 -1.41 14.42
N ILE A 185 23.88 -0.59 14.42
CA ILE A 185 23.94 0.75 15.02
C ILE A 185 23.98 0.63 16.54
N SER A 186 25.06 1.11 17.15
CA SER A 186 25.27 1.11 18.61
C SER A 186 24.74 2.36 19.29
N SER A 187 24.71 3.51 18.60
CA SER A 187 24.19 4.76 19.18
C SER A 187 23.70 5.78 18.15
N TYR A 188 22.86 6.69 18.62
CA TYR A 188 22.25 7.77 17.85
C TYR A 188 22.65 9.12 18.47
N ALA A 189 22.83 10.13 17.63
CA ALA A 189 23.10 11.49 18.04
C ALA A 189 22.26 12.47 17.19
N TRP A 190 21.21 12.99 17.81
CA TRP A 190 20.34 14.02 17.23
C TRP A 190 20.81 15.41 17.65
N SER A 191 20.79 16.35 16.70
CA SER A 191 20.83 17.79 16.95
C SER A 191 19.59 18.42 16.35
N PHE A 192 18.83 19.15 17.16
CA PHE A 192 17.55 19.73 16.75
C PHE A 192 17.69 21.14 16.18
N GLY A 193 18.90 21.72 16.14
CA GLY A 193 19.13 23.04 15.53
C GLY A 193 18.75 24.23 16.42
N ASP A 194 18.25 23.99 17.63
CA ASP A 194 17.98 25.00 18.67
C ASP A 194 19.01 24.97 19.83
N GLY A 195 20.07 24.17 19.67
CA GLY A 195 21.10 23.94 20.68
C GLY A 195 20.87 22.73 21.58
N SER A 196 19.73 22.05 21.44
CA SER A 196 19.43 20.78 22.12
C SER A 196 19.69 19.56 21.24
N GLY A 197 19.75 18.38 21.87
CA GLY A 197 19.99 17.11 21.18
C GLY A 197 19.52 15.90 21.99
N SER A 198 19.59 14.71 21.40
CA SER A 198 19.17 13.45 22.05
C SER A 198 20.00 12.27 21.58
N SER A 199 20.12 11.24 22.43
CA SER A 199 20.77 9.97 22.10
C SER A 199 19.79 8.80 21.92
N SER A 200 18.49 9.05 22.03
CA SER A 200 17.47 8.03 21.74
C SER A 200 17.34 7.83 20.23
N ALA A 201 17.03 6.61 19.79
CA ALA A 201 16.80 6.31 18.37
C ALA A 201 15.67 7.16 17.78
N ASN A 202 14.50 7.17 18.46
CA ASN A 202 13.32 7.92 18.06
C ASN A 202 12.89 8.89 19.17
N PRO A 203 13.53 10.07 19.30
CA PRO A 203 13.24 11.01 20.38
C PRO A 203 11.98 11.83 20.10
N SER A 204 11.34 12.33 21.17
CA SER A 204 10.40 13.45 21.09
C SER A 204 11.12 14.74 21.46
N HIS A 205 10.90 15.82 20.72
CA HIS A 205 11.45 17.14 21.03
C HIS A 205 10.41 18.25 20.88
N ARG A 206 10.57 19.32 21.68
CA ARG A 206 9.68 20.48 21.72
C ARG A 206 10.49 21.74 21.45
N TYR A 207 10.07 22.51 20.45
CA TYR A 207 10.65 23.82 20.18
C TYR A 207 9.85 24.88 20.91
N ALA A 208 10.53 25.74 21.69
CA ALA A 208 9.86 26.80 22.45
C ALA A 208 9.43 27.98 21.58
N THR A 209 10.10 28.19 20.44
CA THR A 209 9.87 29.32 19.53
C THR A 209 9.55 28.81 18.12
N PRO A 210 8.73 29.56 17.37
CA PRO A 210 8.59 29.34 15.93
C PRO A 210 9.91 29.55 15.19
N GLY A 211 10.09 28.79 14.12
CA GLY A 211 11.24 28.86 13.24
C GLY A 211 11.37 27.59 12.41
N THR A 212 12.20 27.67 11.38
CA THR A 212 12.69 26.47 10.68
C THR A 212 14.03 26.09 11.29
N TYR A 213 14.07 24.89 11.87
CA TYR A 213 15.23 24.37 12.57
C TYR A 213 15.91 23.29 11.72
N PRO A 214 17.23 23.39 11.46
CA PRO A 214 17.97 22.33 10.80
C PRO A 214 18.18 21.18 11.79
N VAL A 215 17.58 20.03 11.48
CA VAL A 215 17.69 18.82 12.29
C VAL A 215 18.71 17.90 11.64
N SER A 216 19.62 17.34 12.43
CA SER A 216 20.60 16.37 11.95
C SER A 216 20.67 15.14 12.82
N LEU A 217 20.72 13.97 12.19
CA LEU A 217 21.01 12.69 12.82
C LEU A 217 22.40 12.22 12.40
N THR A 218 23.17 11.75 13.37
CA THR A 218 24.39 10.97 13.16
C THR A 218 24.25 9.65 13.91
N VAL A 219 24.65 8.53 13.30
CA VAL A 219 24.63 7.21 13.96
C VAL A 219 26.05 6.65 14.06
N THR A 220 26.32 5.85 15.10
CA THR A 220 27.59 5.14 15.27
C THR A 220 27.33 3.65 15.34
N ASP A 221 28.15 2.85 14.68
CA ASP A 221 28.04 1.39 14.64
C ASP A 221 28.71 0.70 15.85
N ASP A 222 28.59 -0.63 15.90
CA ASP A 222 29.14 -1.51 16.93
C ASP A 222 30.67 -1.72 16.85
N SER A 223 31.29 -1.24 15.77
CA SER A 223 32.73 -1.20 15.55
C SER A 223 33.33 0.22 15.75
N GLY A 224 32.50 1.19 16.12
CA GLY A 224 32.86 2.55 16.48
C GLY A 224 33.00 3.56 15.34
N ALA A 225 32.62 3.25 14.09
CA ALA A 225 32.57 4.28 13.04
C ALA A 225 31.24 5.03 13.05
N THR A 226 31.30 6.26 12.57
CA THR A 226 30.21 7.23 12.65
C THR A 226 29.78 7.64 11.24
N SER A 227 28.48 7.73 11.00
CA SER A 227 27.92 8.14 9.72
C SER A 227 28.26 9.59 9.37
N GLN A 228 28.11 9.94 8.09
CA GLN A 228 27.88 11.35 7.74
C GLN A 228 26.54 11.83 8.36
N PRO A 229 26.42 13.12 8.74
CA PRO A 229 25.17 13.65 9.26
C PRO A 229 24.07 13.63 8.18
N SER A 230 22.94 12.99 8.49
CA SER A 230 21.71 13.10 7.69
C SER A 230 20.93 14.31 8.17
N THR A 231 20.58 15.23 7.26
CA THR A 231 19.95 16.51 7.60
C THR A 231 18.55 16.64 7.03
N THR A 232 17.66 17.21 7.84
CA THR A 232 16.27 17.53 7.49
C THR A 232 15.86 18.83 8.17
N THR A 233 14.59 19.22 8.06
CA THR A 233 14.07 20.44 8.70
C THR A 233 12.89 20.14 9.61
N ALA A 234 12.84 20.80 10.77
CA ALA A 234 11.63 20.91 11.57
C ALA A 234 11.08 22.34 11.45
N THR A 235 9.89 22.48 10.89
CA THR A 235 9.20 23.77 10.79
C THR A 235 8.24 23.91 11.96
N VAL A 236 8.60 24.77 12.91
CA VAL A 236 7.75 25.12 14.04
C VAL A 236 7.09 26.43 13.70
N SER A 237 5.79 26.41 13.54
CA SER A 237 5.02 27.61 13.24
C SER A 237 4.08 27.90 14.39
N ASP A 238 4.05 29.14 14.87
CA ASP A 238 2.90 29.63 15.63
C ASP A 238 1.65 29.32 14.80
N GLY A 239 0.66 28.65 15.38
CA GLY A 239 -0.71 28.96 15.01
C GLY A 239 -1.12 30.20 15.82
N PRO A 240 -1.72 31.26 15.23
CA PRO A 240 -2.15 31.44 13.85
C PRO A 240 -1.22 32.34 13.02
N VAL A 241 -1.40 32.31 11.70
CA VAL A 241 -1.01 33.39 10.81
C VAL A 241 -1.52 34.71 11.38
N VAL A 242 -0.65 35.69 11.66
CA VAL A 242 -1.10 37.04 12.00
C VAL A 242 -1.64 37.69 10.73
N GLY A 243 -2.95 37.53 10.50
CA GLY A 243 -3.66 38.08 9.35
C GLY A 243 -3.93 37.09 8.21
N CYS A 244 -4.35 37.63 7.06
CA CYS A 244 -4.56 36.86 5.85
C CYS A 244 -3.23 36.68 5.08
N THR A 245 -2.92 35.46 4.68
CA THR A 245 -1.79 35.06 3.83
C THR A 245 -2.21 34.61 2.44
N SER A 246 -3.49 34.72 2.09
CA SER A 246 -3.96 34.31 0.78
C SER A 246 -3.23 35.07 -0.33
N PRO A 247 -2.79 34.40 -1.39
CA PRO A 247 -2.27 35.07 -2.57
C PRO A 247 -3.39 35.79 -3.37
N ILE A 248 -4.67 35.52 -3.05
CA ILE A 248 -5.85 36.13 -3.67
C ILE A 248 -6.34 37.26 -2.73
N PRO A 249 -6.19 38.54 -3.12
CA PRO A 249 -6.56 39.68 -2.27
C PRO A 249 -8.02 39.69 -1.83
N GLU A 250 -8.93 39.18 -2.66
CA GLU A 250 -10.36 39.11 -2.40
C GLU A 250 -10.67 38.23 -1.18
N HIS A 251 -9.93 37.13 -0.96
CA HIS A 251 -10.08 36.32 0.24
C HIS A 251 -9.70 37.10 1.51
N CYS A 252 -8.70 37.98 1.43
CA CYS A 252 -8.33 38.83 2.55
C CYS A 252 -9.36 39.94 2.84
N ASN A 253 -10.30 40.21 1.92
CA ASN A 253 -11.40 41.15 2.13
C ASN A 253 -12.58 40.53 2.89
N ILE A 254 -12.60 39.21 3.09
CA ILE A 254 -13.59 38.57 3.96
C ILE A 254 -13.40 39.12 5.37
N THR A 255 -14.43 39.74 5.94
CA THR A 255 -14.39 40.35 7.29
C THR A 255 -15.08 39.49 8.36
N ALA A 256 -15.92 38.55 7.95
CA ALA A 256 -16.59 37.58 8.80
C ALA A 256 -16.88 36.32 8.00
N TYR A 257 -16.81 35.15 8.64
CA TYR A 257 -17.28 33.90 8.05
C TYR A 257 -18.51 33.42 8.83
N THR A 258 -19.68 33.56 8.20
CA THR A 258 -20.98 33.16 8.78
C THR A 258 -21.48 31.82 8.26
N GLY A 259 -20.63 31.09 7.51
CA GLY A 259 -20.95 29.84 6.86
C GLY A 259 -20.63 29.86 5.37
N PRO A 260 -20.93 28.76 4.65
CA PRO A 260 -20.45 28.59 3.28
C PRO A 260 -21.04 29.57 2.27
N ALA A 261 -22.18 30.21 2.57
CA ALA A 261 -22.74 31.28 1.76
C ALA A 261 -21.71 32.37 1.40
N VAL A 262 -20.76 32.66 2.29
CA VAL A 262 -19.67 33.62 2.05
C VAL A 262 -18.81 33.21 0.84
N CYS A 263 -18.53 31.92 0.68
CA CYS A 263 -17.78 31.40 -0.47
C CYS A 263 -18.65 31.40 -1.73
N VAL A 264 -19.91 30.96 -1.58
CA VAL A 264 -20.87 30.82 -2.69
C VAL A 264 -21.21 32.16 -3.34
N GLU A 265 -21.09 33.29 -2.63
CA GLU A 265 -21.26 34.62 -3.25
C GLU A 265 -20.37 34.85 -4.48
N CYS A 266 -19.15 34.28 -4.48
CA CYS A 266 -18.21 34.39 -5.61
C CYS A 266 -18.06 33.08 -6.40
N HIS A 267 -18.32 31.93 -5.76
CA HIS A 267 -18.04 30.59 -6.30
C HIS A 267 -19.32 29.76 -6.53
N GLN A 268 -20.34 30.35 -7.15
CA GLN A 268 -21.62 29.66 -7.39
C GLN A 268 -21.49 28.48 -8.35
N ASN A 269 -20.63 28.59 -9.38
CA ASN A 269 -20.47 27.53 -10.38
C ASN A 269 -19.80 26.30 -9.77
N GLU A 270 -18.77 26.54 -8.98
CA GLU A 270 -18.01 25.56 -8.22
C GLU A 270 -18.89 24.84 -7.20
N ALA A 271 -19.71 25.61 -6.48
CA ALA A 271 -20.71 25.06 -5.57
C ALA A 271 -21.74 24.22 -6.34
N ARG A 272 -22.19 24.67 -7.52
CA ARG A 272 -23.14 23.93 -8.36
C ARG A 272 -22.55 22.62 -8.88
N ASP A 273 -21.29 22.63 -9.27
CA ASP A 273 -20.56 21.45 -9.71
C ASP A 273 -20.35 20.46 -8.56
N MET A 274 -19.95 20.96 -7.39
CA MET A 274 -19.82 20.17 -6.17
C MET A 274 -21.17 19.60 -5.72
N HIS A 275 -22.28 20.35 -5.90
CA HIS A 275 -23.62 19.88 -5.55
C HIS A 275 -23.95 18.56 -6.25
N GLY A 276 -23.63 18.42 -7.54
CA GLY A 276 -23.91 17.18 -8.25
C GLY A 276 -22.88 16.07 -8.02
N SER A 277 -21.77 16.35 -7.35
CA SER A 277 -20.66 15.41 -7.15
C SER A 277 -21.01 14.26 -6.22
N VAL A 278 -20.31 13.14 -6.34
CA VAL A 278 -20.38 12.00 -5.41
C VAL A 278 -19.94 12.41 -4.00
N HIS A 279 -19.06 13.41 -3.86
CA HIS A 279 -18.63 13.90 -2.56
C HIS A 279 -19.77 14.54 -1.75
N TYR A 280 -20.68 15.26 -2.43
CA TYR A 280 -21.84 15.89 -1.80
C TYR A 280 -23.09 15.02 -1.84
N GLN A 281 -23.45 14.44 -2.99
CA GLN A 281 -24.63 13.56 -3.11
C GLN A 281 -24.45 12.26 -2.32
N GLN A 282 -23.20 11.79 -2.17
CA GLN A 282 -22.88 10.43 -1.69
C GLN A 282 -23.59 9.34 -2.52
N GLY A 283 -23.97 9.66 -3.76
CA GLY A 283 -24.80 8.89 -4.67
C GLY A 283 -24.58 9.35 -6.11
N GLY A 284 -25.10 8.59 -7.07
CA GLY A 284 -24.82 8.77 -8.50
C GLY A 284 -25.09 7.50 -9.30
N ALA A 285 -24.75 7.51 -10.60
CA ALA A 285 -24.90 6.37 -11.49
C ALA A 285 -23.92 5.22 -11.17
N PHE A 286 -24.40 3.97 -11.27
CA PHE A 286 -23.64 2.75 -10.97
C PHE A 286 -23.23 1.98 -12.24
N ASP A 287 -22.73 2.68 -13.25
CA ASP A 287 -22.48 2.14 -14.61
C ASP A 287 -21.60 0.87 -14.66
N PHE A 288 -20.79 0.64 -13.62
CA PHE A 288 -19.84 -0.48 -13.53
C PHE A 288 -20.22 -1.51 -12.45
N VAL A 289 -21.45 -1.44 -11.91
CA VAL A 289 -21.99 -2.43 -10.99
C VAL A 289 -22.99 -3.33 -11.72
N THR A 290 -22.77 -4.64 -11.71
CA THR A 290 -23.50 -5.58 -12.58
C THR A 290 -24.75 -6.19 -11.96
N ASN A 291 -24.90 -6.15 -10.64
CA ASN A 291 -26.03 -6.73 -9.90
C ASN A 291 -27.11 -5.70 -9.49
N ILE A 292 -27.01 -4.44 -9.95
CA ILE A 292 -28.03 -3.43 -9.66
C ILE A 292 -29.19 -3.55 -10.66
N PRO A 293 -30.44 -3.73 -10.19
CA PRO A 293 -31.60 -3.77 -11.08
C PRO A 293 -31.78 -2.44 -11.85
N GLY A 294 -32.34 -2.54 -13.07
CA GLY A 294 -32.36 -1.41 -14.02
C GLY A 294 -33.19 -0.19 -13.57
N ASP A 295 -34.14 -0.38 -12.66
CA ASP A 295 -34.91 0.69 -12.03
C ASP A 295 -34.07 1.52 -11.03
N PHE A 296 -33.18 0.89 -10.27
CA PHE A 296 -32.20 1.60 -9.43
C PHE A 296 -31.15 2.35 -10.27
N ALA A 297 -30.73 1.77 -11.40
CA ALA A 297 -29.81 2.43 -12.32
C ALA A 297 -30.40 3.70 -12.94
N ALA A 298 -31.73 3.73 -13.15
CA ALA A 298 -32.45 4.90 -13.64
C ALA A 298 -32.72 5.97 -12.55
N ALA A 299 -32.75 5.57 -11.28
CA ALA A 299 -32.98 6.47 -10.15
C ALA A 299 -31.79 7.43 -9.90
N GLY A 300 -30.56 7.01 -10.24
CA GLY A 300 -29.36 7.83 -10.53
C GLY A 300 -28.84 8.81 -9.47
N GLU A 301 -29.63 9.21 -8.49
CA GLU A 301 -29.39 10.33 -7.59
C GLU A 301 -30.06 10.04 -6.25
N ARG A 302 -29.44 10.50 -5.16
CA ARG A 302 -30.03 10.35 -3.83
C ARG A 302 -30.85 11.59 -3.47
N PRO A 303 -32.15 11.48 -3.22
CA PRO A 303 -32.77 12.13 -2.10
C PRO A 303 -32.70 11.13 -0.92
N ALA A 304 -32.29 11.57 0.26
CA ALA A 304 -32.44 10.73 1.45
C ALA A 304 -33.90 10.22 1.53
N LYS A 305 -34.10 9.00 2.03
CA LYS A 305 -35.33 8.16 2.11
C LYS A 305 -36.69 8.84 2.41
N ALA A 306 -36.71 10.13 2.74
CA ALA A 306 -37.90 10.97 2.93
C ALA A 306 -38.82 11.10 1.70
N ALA A 307 -38.37 10.70 0.49
CA ALA A 307 -39.18 10.82 -0.74
C ALA A 307 -39.93 9.52 -1.14
N GLY A 308 -39.68 8.38 -0.50
CA GLY A 308 -40.32 7.11 -0.89
C GLY A 308 -39.80 6.48 -2.19
N ASP A 309 -38.65 6.95 -2.70
CA ASP A 309 -38.00 6.43 -3.92
C ASP A 309 -37.04 5.25 -3.64
N LEU A 310 -36.90 4.36 -4.62
CA LEU A 310 -36.00 3.20 -4.59
C LEU A 310 -34.54 3.65 -4.79
N VAL A 311 -33.72 3.64 -3.73
CA VAL A 311 -32.30 3.99 -3.78
C VAL A 311 -31.45 2.81 -3.32
N ALA A 312 -30.53 2.36 -4.19
CA ALA A 312 -29.57 1.32 -3.84
C ALA A 312 -28.62 1.85 -2.76
N THR A 313 -28.88 1.48 -1.50
CA THR A 313 -28.04 1.85 -0.37
C THR A 313 -27.03 0.75 -0.12
N GLY A 314 -25.76 1.07 -0.35
CA GLY A 314 -24.67 0.14 -0.10
C GLY A 314 -24.50 -0.21 1.38
N ILE A 315 -24.14 -1.47 1.63
CA ILE A 315 -23.78 -2.00 2.96
C ILE A 315 -22.35 -2.53 2.93
N ASN A 316 -21.53 -2.18 3.92
CA ASN A 316 -20.14 -2.61 4.02
C ASN A 316 -19.85 -3.41 5.28
N THR A 317 -18.68 -4.05 5.30
CA THR A 317 -18.18 -4.88 6.40
C THR A 317 -17.68 -4.07 7.61
N TYR A 318 -17.59 -2.74 7.51
CA TYR A 318 -17.17 -1.85 8.59
C TYR A 318 -18.37 -1.41 9.41
N CYS A 319 -18.90 -0.20 9.18
CA CYS A 319 -20.04 0.35 9.91
C CYS A 319 -21.41 -0.15 9.39
N GLY A 320 -21.45 -1.08 8.42
CA GLY A 320 -22.70 -1.45 7.77
C GLY A 320 -23.17 -0.34 6.82
N THR A 321 -24.09 0.50 7.28
CA THR A 321 -24.73 1.56 6.48
C THR A 321 -24.87 2.86 7.27
N HIS A 322 -24.97 3.98 6.57
CA HIS A 322 -25.28 5.28 7.17
C HIS A 322 -26.78 5.54 7.35
N GLU A 323 -27.67 4.69 6.84
CA GLU A 323 -29.13 4.96 6.84
C GLU A 323 -29.75 4.93 8.24
N ASN A 324 -29.32 4.00 9.08
CA ASN A 324 -29.94 3.77 10.40
C ASN A 324 -29.14 4.39 11.55
N SER A 325 -28.22 5.30 11.25
CA SER A 325 -27.46 6.07 12.24
C SER A 325 -27.54 7.56 11.90
N PRO A 326 -27.63 8.45 12.90
CA PRO A 326 -27.44 9.87 12.67
C PRO A 326 -26.13 10.11 11.92
N ARG A 327 -26.24 10.81 10.79
CA ARG A 327 -25.10 11.00 9.90
C ARG A 327 -23.93 11.66 10.58
N PHE A 328 -24.07 12.44 11.66
CA PHE A 328 -22.89 13.01 12.35
C PHE A 328 -21.85 11.95 12.77
N THR A 329 -22.27 10.71 13.03
CA THR A 329 -21.37 9.57 13.32
C THR A 329 -20.49 9.21 12.12
N CYS A 330 -20.98 9.48 10.90
CA CYS A 330 -20.38 9.12 9.60
C CYS A 330 -20.01 10.33 8.72
N ALA A 331 -20.49 11.54 9.05
CA ALA A 331 -20.48 12.76 8.25
C ALA A 331 -19.38 13.74 8.67
N GLY A 332 -18.49 13.32 9.57
CA GLY A 332 -17.21 14.00 9.77
C GLY A 332 -16.47 14.23 8.44
N CYS A 333 -16.72 13.38 7.44
CA CYS A 333 -16.10 13.44 6.12
C CYS A 333 -17.05 13.86 4.98
N HIS A 334 -18.32 14.16 5.26
CA HIS A 334 -19.27 14.58 4.22
C HIS A 334 -19.07 16.07 3.90
N VAL A 335 -19.13 16.47 2.63
CA VAL A 335 -18.87 17.88 2.27
C VAL A 335 -20.08 18.80 2.48
N GLY A 336 -21.17 18.33 3.07
CA GLY A 336 -22.31 19.16 3.48
C GLY A 336 -22.19 19.69 4.91
N ASN A 337 -22.88 20.79 5.19
CA ASN A 337 -22.93 21.49 6.47
C ASN A 337 -24.10 21.03 7.36
N GLY A 338 -24.51 19.77 7.19
CA GLY A 338 -25.45 19.05 8.06
C GLY A 338 -26.89 18.95 7.57
N ARG A 339 -27.28 19.69 6.51
CA ARG A 339 -28.53 19.44 5.78
C ARG A 339 -28.34 18.34 4.72
N PHE A 340 -29.33 17.48 4.52
CA PHE A 340 -29.30 16.50 3.43
C PHE A 340 -29.33 17.17 2.05
N PRO A 341 -28.51 16.70 1.09
CA PRO A 341 -28.52 17.25 -0.26
C PRO A 341 -29.86 16.93 -0.93
N MET A 342 -30.39 17.91 -1.67
CA MET A 342 -31.43 17.64 -2.66
C MET A 342 -30.83 16.81 -3.81
N ALA A 343 -31.63 15.89 -4.37
CA ALA A 343 -31.25 15.18 -5.59
C ALA A 343 -30.92 16.19 -6.71
N GLN A 344 -29.86 15.91 -7.48
CA GLN A 344 -29.35 16.83 -8.48
C GLN A 344 -30.40 17.24 -9.53
N SER A 345 -31.17 16.30 -10.04
CA SER A 345 -32.26 16.46 -11.00
C SER A 345 -33.38 17.36 -10.48
N LEU A 346 -33.67 17.34 -9.18
CA LEU A 346 -34.64 18.25 -8.55
C LEU A 346 -34.02 19.64 -8.38
N PHE A 347 -32.77 19.71 -7.96
CA PHE A 347 -32.04 20.97 -7.83
C PHE A 347 -31.90 21.71 -9.17
N GLU A 348 -31.66 20.98 -10.26
CA GLU A 348 -31.58 21.55 -11.62
C GLU A 348 -32.91 22.10 -12.14
N GLN A 349 -34.04 21.72 -11.55
CA GLN A 349 -35.37 22.28 -11.87
C GLN A 349 -35.67 23.58 -11.12
N LEU A 350 -34.90 23.92 -10.08
CA LEU A 350 -35.07 25.17 -9.36
C LEU A 350 -34.67 26.37 -10.22
N ASP A 351 -35.35 27.50 -10.03
CA ASP A 351 -34.84 28.78 -10.51
C ASP A 351 -33.49 29.05 -9.82
N PRO A 352 -32.37 29.22 -10.56
CA PRO A 352 -31.06 29.47 -9.97
C PRO A 352 -31.03 30.68 -9.02
N ALA A 353 -31.92 31.66 -9.21
CA ALA A 353 -32.02 32.84 -8.35
C ALA A 353 -32.90 32.62 -7.11
N SER A 354 -33.54 31.45 -6.96
CA SER A 354 -34.44 31.18 -5.84
C SER A 354 -33.69 31.02 -4.51
N ASP A 355 -34.37 31.36 -3.41
CA ASP A 355 -33.84 31.15 -2.06
C ASP A 355 -33.51 29.68 -1.78
N GLU A 356 -34.29 28.74 -2.33
CA GLU A 356 -34.03 27.31 -2.16
C GLU A 356 -32.76 26.87 -2.90
N ALA A 357 -32.55 27.34 -4.14
CA ALA A 357 -31.32 27.03 -4.87
C ALA A 357 -30.08 27.56 -4.13
N HIS A 358 -30.12 28.81 -3.67
CA HIS A 358 -29.04 29.38 -2.86
C HIS A 358 -28.84 28.64 -1.53
N ALA A 359 -29.92 28.19 -0.87
CA ALA A 359 -29.82 27.41 0.37
C ALA A 359 -29.19 26.02 0.16
N GLN A 360 -29.45 25.37 -0.98
CA GLN A 360 -28.78 24.10 -1.33
C GLN A 360 -27.28 24.29 -1.53
N LEU A 361 -26.87 25.36 -2.23
CA LEU A 361 -25.46 25.67 -2.44
C LEU A 361 -24.75 26.12 -1.15
N ALA A 362 -25.41 26.93 -0.32
CA ALA A 362 -24.88 27.42 0.94
C ALA A 362 -24.71 26.32 2.02
N ASN A 363 -25.21 25.10 1.77
CA ASN A 363 -24.96 23.94 2.60
C ASN A 363 -23.66 23.20 2.24
N ILE A 364 -22.95 23.56 1.17
CA ILE A 364 -21.70 22.91 0.77
C ILE A 364 -20.54 23.48 1.59
N ASP A 365 -19.93 22.69 2.45
CA ASP A 365 -18.81 23.10 3.31
C ASP A 365 -17.49 23.11 2.53
N CYS A 366 -17.18 24.25 1.90
CA CYS A 366 -15.96 24.44 1.10
C CYS A 366 -14.67 24.24 1.93
N LEU A 367 -14.69 24.62 3.21
CA LEU A 367 -13.48 24.64 4.04
C LEU A 367 -12.98 23.24 4.39
N THR A 368 -13.85 22.22 4.32
CA THR A 368 -13.46 20.82 4.56
C THR A 368 -12.35 20.34 3.61
N CYS A 369 -12.31 20.85 2.38
CA CYS A 369 -11.31 20.49 1.37
C CYS A 369 -10.23 21.57 1.20
N HIS A 370 -10.59 22.84 1.43
CA HIS A 370 -9.77 24.00 1.11
C HIS A 370 -9.08 24.63 2.34
N GLN A 371 -9.19 24.01 3.52
CA GLN A 371 -8.48 24.44 4.72
C GLN A 371 -8.15 23.25 5.63
N GLU A 372 -6.89 22.78 5.60
CA GLU A 372 -6.46 21.58 6.33
C GLU A 372 -6.56 21.68 7.87
N ARG A 373 -6.57 22.91 8.42
CA ARG A 373 -6.76 23.15 9.86
C ARG A 373 -8.23 23.27 10.24
N TYR A 374 -9.13 23.30 9.27
CA TYR A 374 -10.55 23.45 9.49
C TYR A 374 -11.11 22.24 10.24
N LYS A 375 -11.85 22.54 11.30
CA LYS A 375 -12.60 21.58 12.09
C LYS A 375 -13.96 22.18 12.34
N ARG A 376 -14.95 21.31 12.47
CA ARG A 376 -16.33 21.70 12.75
C ARG A 376 -16.92 20.80 13.82
N PHE A 377 -17.90 21.32 14.53
CA PHE A 377 -18.63 20.62 15.58
C PHE A 377 -20.13 20.84 15.36
N PRO A 378 -21.01 19.88 15.72
CA PRO A 378 -22.46 20.14 15.68
C PRO A 378 -22.79 21.39 16.52
N ASP A 379 -23.72 22.27 16.14
CA ASP A 379 -24.07 23.50 16.88
C ASP A 379 -24.57 23.20 18.32
N TRP A 380 -24.13 23.99 19.30
CA TRP A 380 -24.47 23.87 20.74
C TRP A 380 -25.31 25.05 21.26
N THR A 381 -25.44 26.12 20.48
CA THR A 381 -25.85 27.45 20.97
C THR A 381 -27.27 27.83 20.55
N ALA A 382 -27.83 27.15 19.54
CA ALA A 382 -29.23 27.28 19.20
C ALA A 382 -30.10 26.68 20.32
N SER A 383 -30.85 27.54 21.01
CA SER A 383 -31.71 27.24 22.15
C SER A 383 -32.59 26.00 21.93
N GLY A 384 -32.39 24.96 22.74
CA GLY A 384 -33.19 23.73 22.74
C GLY A 384 -32.58 22.55 21.99
N GLN A 385 -31.45 22.76 21.29
CA GLN A 385 -30.72 21.71 20.57
C GLN A 385 -29.33 21.44 21.17
N GLY A 386 -29.29 21.19 22.48
CA GLY A 386 -28.09 20.67 23.14
C GLY A 386 -27.86 19.18 22.85
N PHE A 387 -26.90 18.61 23.57
CA PHE A 387 -26.76 17.16 23.66
C PHE A 387 -27.70 16.62 24.74
N ALA A 388 -28.58 15.67 24.44
CA ALA A 388 -29.47 15.08 25.46
C ALA A 388 -28.70 14.24 26.48
N ASP A 389 -29.05 14.34 27.78
CA ASP A 389 -28.51 13.46 28.82
C ASP A 389 -28.75 11.99 28.45
N PHE A 390 -27.73 11.17 28.69
CA PHE A 390 -27.66 9.83 28.14
C PHE A 390 -27.65 8.76 29.25
N SER A 391 -28.61 7.83 29.24
CA SER A 391 -28.68 6.69 30.16
C SER A 391 -28.41 5.37 29.43
N LEU A 392 -27.47 4.58 29.97
CA LEU A 392 -27.11 3.26 29.47
C LEU A 392 -28.03 2.19 30.03
N LEU A 393 -28.41 1.22 29.20
CA LEU A 393 -29.13 0.02 29.61
C LEU A 393 -28.24 -0.86 30.50
N ASN A 394 -28.78 -1.34 31.61
CA ASN A 394 -28.10 -2.25 32.56
C ASN A 394 -26.80 -1.74 33.20
N LEU A 395 -26.52 -0.43 33.11
CA LEU A 395 -25.41 0.22 33.79
C LEU A 395 -25.94 1.23 34.80
N THR A 396 -25.34 1.26 35.98
CA THR A 396 -25.60 2.25 37.03
C THR A 396 -24.30 2.95 37.38
N GLU A 397 -24.38 4.14 37.96
CA GLU A 397 -23.20 4.78 38.53
C GLU A 397 -22.97 4.21 39.94
N ASP A 398 -21.72 3.86 40.26
CA ASP A 398 -21.32 3.52 41.62
C ASP A 398 -21.07 4.78 42.47
N SER A 399 -20.62 4.59 43.72
CA SER A 399 -20.38 5.69 44.65
C SER A 399 -19.22 6.61 44.27
N ASP A 400 -18.30 6.14 43.43
CA ASP A 400 -17.17 6.92 42.92
C ASP A 400 -17.53 7.62 41.60
N GLY A 401 -18.75 7.40 41.12
CA GLY A 401 -19.26 7.94 39.88
C GLY A 401 -18.76 7.16 38.67
N ASP A 402 -18.25 5.94 38.80
CA ASP A 402 -17.92 5.08 37.68
C ASP A 402 -19.16 4.32 37.18
N LEU A 403 -19.25 4.08 35.87
CA LEU A 403 -20.34 3.28 35.32
C LEU A 403 -20.07 1.80 35.61
N VAL A 404 -20.88 1.16 36.44
CA VAL A 404 -20.80 -0.27 36.70
C VAL A 404 -21.99 -1.00 36.09
N ARG A 405 -21.81 -2.26 35.73
CA ARG A 405 -22.96 -3.13 35.42
C ARG A 405 -23.84 -3.29 36.66
N LEU A 406 -25.14 -3.54 36.47
CA LEU A 406 -26.06 -3.86 37.57
C LEU A 406 -25.63 -5.08 38.41
N ASP A 407 -24.76 -5.94 37.88
CA ASP A 407 -24.13 -7.08 38.58
C ASP A 407 -22.88 -6.71 39.40
N GLY A 408 -22.47 -5.44 39.37
CA GLY A 408 -21.31 -4.91 40.10
C GLY A 408 -19.97 -5.02 39.36
N ALA A 409 -19.93 -5.48 38.10
CA ALA A 409 -18.71 -5.46 37.31
C ALA A 409 -18.34 -4.03 36.89
N ALA A 410 -17.10 -3.63 37.17
CA ALA A 410 -16.60 -2.30 36.84
C ALA A 410 -16.49 -2.10 35.32
N LEU A 411 -17.02 -0.98 34.83
CA LEU A 411 -16.71 -0.46 33.50
C LEU A 411 -16.11 0.94 33.69
N ALA A 412 -14.99 1.22 33.02
CA ALA A 412 -14.44 2.57 33.06
C ALA A 412 -15.35 3.50 32.24
N ARG A 413 -15.74 4.65 32.82
CA ARG A 413 -16.32 5.71 32.00
C ARG A 413 -15.32 6.11 30.95
N THR A 414 -15.70 5.96 29.70
CA THR A 414 -15.02 6.67 28.64
C THR A 414 -16.09 7.38 27.82
N GLY A 415 -16.38 8.60 28.29
CA GLY A 415 -17.12 9.72 27.72
C GLY A 415 -18.58 9.51 27.29
N PHE A 416 -19.47 10.38 27.77
CA PHE A 416 -20.82 10.57 27.23
C PHE A 416 -21.24 12.04 27.39
N SER A 417 -20.98 12.86 26.37
CA SER A 417 -21.51 14.24 26.30
C SER A 417 -22.72 14.30 25.36
N GLY A 418 -23.72 13.46 25.65
CA GLY A 418 -25.06 13.33 25.05
C GLY A 418 -25.14 13.06 23.53
N ILE A 419 -26.31 13.32 22.91
CA ILE A 419 -26.61 13.12 21.47
C ILE A 419 -26.90 14.48 20.80
N PRO A 420 -26.29 14.84 19.64
CA PRO A 420 -26.69 16.07 18.96
C PRO A 420 -28.18 16.02 18.65
N ASN A 421 -28.92 17.05 19.02
CA ASN A 421 -30.32 17.14 18.65
C ASN A 421 -30.41 17.32 17.13
N VAL A 422 -30.93 16.29 16.46
CA VAL A 422 -31.28 16.30 15.04
C VAL A 422 -32.73 16.73 14.90
N ASP A 423 -33.07 17.39 13.79
CA ASP A 423 -34.47 17.61 13.45
C ASP A 423 -35.17 16.25 13.29
N PRO A 424 -36.27 15.99 14.01
CA PRO A 424 -36.87 14.66 14.06
C PRO A 424 -37.59 14.24 12.78
N VAL A 425 -37.78 15.16 11.81
CA VAL A 425 -38.49 14.90 10.55
C VAL A 425 -37.51 14.76 9.39
N SER A 426 -36.57 15.69 9.28
CA SER A 426 -35.56 15.73 8.22
C SER A 426 -34.28 14.97 8.58
N GLY A 427 -34.00 14.79 9.87
CA GLY A 427 -32.70 14.29 10.35
C GLY A 427 -31.56 15.30 10.19
N ASP A 428 -31.87 16.54 9.80
CA ASP A 428 -30.88 17.60 9.60
C ASP A 428 -30.27 18.04 10.94
N PHE A 429 -29.03 18.50 10.86
CA PHE A 429 -28.33 19.17 11.95
C PHE A 429 -27.43 20.26 11.36
N GLN A 430 -26.85 21.14 12.17
CA GLN A 430 -25.94 22.17 11.69
C GLN A 430 -24.55 21.98 12.26
N PHE A 431 -23.52 22.08 11.41
CA PHE A 431 -22.15 22.21 11.87
C PHE A 431 -21.78 23.69 12.05
N LEU A 432 -21.03 23.97 13.12
CA LEU A 432 -20.33 25.22 13.35
C LEU A 432 -18.81 25.01 13.26
N PRO A 433 -18.06 25.98 12.72
CA PRO A 433 -16.59 25.95 12.76
C PRO A 433 -16.09 25.90 14.20
N ALA A 434 -15.15 25.00 14.51
CA ALA A 434 -14.56 24.82 15.83
C ALA A 434 -13.38 25.78 16.08
N GLY A 435 -13.53 27.06 15.71
CA GLY A 435 -12.49 28.08 15.84
C GLY A 435 -12.20 28.42 17.28
N SER A 436 -11.00 28.96 17.54
CA SER A 436 -10.67 29.51 18.87
C SER A 436 -11.61 30.64 19.32
N ASP A 437 -12.33 31.26 18.38
CA ASP A 437 -13.30 32.33 18.57
C ASP A 437 -14.76 31.85 18.70
N THR A 438 -15.07 30.63 18.25
CA THR A 438 -16.44 30.11 18.15
C THR A 438 -16.69 28.88 19.00
N LEU A 439 -15.64 28.13 19.39
CA LEU A 439 -15.79 26.92 20.19
C LEU A 439 -16.06 27.27 21.67
N PRO A 440 -17.17 26.81 22.26
CA PRO A 440 -17.44 27.01 23.69
C PRO A 440 -16.37 26.35 24.57
N GLY A 441 -15.91 27.05 25.61
CA GLY A 441 -14.86 26.54 26.53
C GLY A 441 -15.26 25.30 27.35
N SER A 442 -16.54 24.90 27.35
CA SER A 442 -17.05 23.70 28.00
C SER A 442 -16.98 22.43 27.12
N VAL A 443 -16.62 22.56 25.84
CA VAL A 443 -16.54 21.41 24.93
C VAL A 443 -15.24 20.64 25.18
N PRO A 444 -15.26 19.31 25.34
CA PRO A 444 -14.06 18.48 25.49
C PRO A 444 -13.36 18.26 24.13
N MET A 445 -13.13 19.33 23.37
CA MET A 445 -12.36 19.29 22.13
C MET A 445 -11.39 20.46 22.08
N SER A 446 -10.25 20.26 21.45
CA SER A 446 -9.30 21.35 21.21
C SER A 446 -9.81 22.20 20.04
N PRO A 447 -9.94 23.53 20.20
CA PRO A 447 -10.29 24.41 19.09
C PRO A 447 -9.22 24.35 18.00
N MET A 448 -9.60 24.77 16.80
CA MET A 448 -8.64 25.05 15.74
C MET A 448 -7.60 26.07 16.23
N PRO A 449 -6.34 25.94 15.82
CA PRO A 449 -5.29 26.93 16.14
C PRO A 449 -5.45 28.25 15.36
N ILE A 450 -6.53 28.39 14.60
CA ILE A 450 -6.89 29.57 13.81
C ILE A 450 -8.33 29.99 14.13
N THR A 451 -8.65 31.26 13.93
CA THR A 451 -10.03 31.73 14.00
C THR A 451 -10.84 31.24 12.80
N THR A 452 -12.15 31.26 12.94
CA THR A 452 -13.07 30.93 11.86
C THR A 452 -12.89 31.86 10.65
N LEU A 453 -12.64 33.14 10.90
CA LEU A 453 -12.30 34.11 9.85
C LEU A 453 -11.00 33.76 9.12
N GLN A 454 -9.95 33.39 9.86
CA GLN A 454 -8.67 33.01 9.27
C GLN A 454 -8.78 31.75 8.41
N ALA A 455 -9.64 30.80 8.79
CA ALA A 455 -9.90 29.61 7.98
C ALA A 455 -10.44 29.99 6.59
N ALA A 456 -11.41 30.90 6.53
CA ALA A 456 -12.01 31.38 5.28
C ALA A 456 -11.06 32.28 4.48
N GLN A 457 -10.30 33.17 5.15
CA GLN A 457 -9.33 34.03 4.49
C GLN A 457 -8.17 33.25 3.88
N ASN A 458 -7.77 32.11 4.48
CA ASN A 458 -6.59 31.35 4.08
C ASN A 458 -6.93 30.03 3.38
N VAL A 459 -7.98 30.03 2.56
CA VAL A 459 -8.28 28.89 1.69
C VAL A 459 -7.15 28.62 0.69
N HIS A 460 -6.98 27.35 0.35
CA HIS A 460 -5.95 26.88 -0.55
C HIS A 460 -6.48 25.80 -1.50
N ALA A 461 -5.75 25.52 -2.59
CA ALA A 461 -5.98 24.32 -3.41
C ALA A 461 -5.85 23.06 -2.55
N THR A 462 -6.52 21.97 -2.90
CA THR A 462 -6.47 20.74 -2.11
C THR A 462 -5.03 20.26 -1.92
N THR A 463 -4.70 19.85 -0.69
CA THR A 463 -3.42 19.26 -0.33
C THR A 463 -3.61 17.77 -0.08
N ARG A 464 -2.52 17.01 -0.03
CA ARG A 464 -2.59 15.60 0.41
C ARG A 464 -3.25 15.50 1.80
N MET A 465 -2.89 16.38 2.73
CA MET A 465 -3.51 16.41 4.07
C MET A 465 -5.00 16.74 4.05
N SER A 466 -5.45 17.69 3.24
CA SER A 466 -6.88 18.02 3.21
C SER A 466 -7.72 16.86 2.69
N CYS A 467 -7.23 16.11 1.69
CA CYS A 467 -7.85 14.86 1.23
C CYS A 467 -7.79 13.76 2.30
N LEU A 468 -6.60 13.54 2.89
CA LEU A 468 -6.36 12.47 3.87
C LEU A 468 -7.09 12.69 5.19
N SER A 469 -7.49 13.93 5.52
CA SER A 469 -8.34 14.23 6.67
C SER A 469 -9.58 13.32 6.75
N CYS A 470 -10.11 12.96 5.57
CA CYS A 470 -11.26 12.09 5.39
C CYS A 470 -10.87 10.71 4.85
N HIS A 471 -10.06 10.67 3.79
CA HIS A 471 -9.74 9.41 3.11
C HIS A 471 -8.91 8.45 3.96
N ALA A 472 -8.01 8.99 4.80
CA ALA A 472 -7.25 8.17 5.74
C ALA A 472 -8.05 7.82 7.00
N GLY A 473 -8.96 8.70 7.45
CA GLY A 473 -9.81 8.48 8.64
C GLY A 473 -11.03 7.58 8.40
N ALA A 474 -11.30 7.19 7.16
CA ALA A 474 -12.44 6.36 6.81
C ALA A 474 -12.43 5.03 7.58
N GLY A 475 -13.60 4.60 8.05
CA GLY A 475 -13.74 3.39 8.87
C GLY A 475 -13.54 3.62 10.37
N GLY A 476 -13.32 4.85 10.82
CA GLY A 476 -13.26 5.20 12.25
C GLY A 476 -11.85 5.47 12.80
N GLY A 477 -10.84 5.45 11.95
CA GLY A 477 -9.46 5.72 12.35
C GLY A 477 -8.51 5.87 11.16
N ASP A 478 -7.32 6.38 11.44
CA ASP A 478 -6.26 6.56 10.43
C ASP A 478 -5.76 5.21 9.89
N GLY A 479 -5.75 5.05 8.57
CA GLY A 479 -5.31 3.83 7.89
C GLY A 479 -6.25 2.62 8.02
N THR A 480 -7.35 2.77 8.75
CA THR A 480 -8.23 1.66 9.15
C THR A 480 -8.86 0.96 7.94
N LYS A 481 -9.42 1.71 6.97
CA LYS A 481 -10.26 1.11 5.92
C LYS A 481 -9.52 0.59 4.70
N ARG A 482 -8.78 1.41 3.94
CA ARG A 482 -8.18 0.91 2.68
C ARG A 482 -6.81 0.25 2.90
N GLY A 483 -6.07 0.69 3.91
CA GLY A 483 -4.74 0.18 4.23
C GLY A 483 -3.63 0.61 3.26
N ASP A 484 -3.96 1.14 2.09
CA ASP A 484 -3.02 1.74 1.14
C ASP A 484 -2.88 3.27 1.31
N MET A 485 -3.71 3.88 2.17
CA MET A 485 -3.70 5.29 2.51
C MET A 485 -3.81 5.49 4.03
N ALA A 486 -2.95 6.33 4.58
CA ALA A 486 -2.91 6.83 5.95
C ALA A 486 -2.53 8.32 5.95
N LYS A 487 -2.65 9.02 7.07
CA LYS A 487 -2.22 10.44 7.18
C LYS A 487 -0.73 10.61 6.90
N GLU A 488 0.08 9.58 7.13
CA GLU A 488 1.50 9.53 6.76
C GLU A 488 1.74 9.76 5.26
N ASN A 489 0.76 9.42 4.39
CA ASN A 489 0.84 9.69 2.95
C ASN A 489 0.84 11.17 2.57
N ALA A 490 0.68 12.09 3.52
CA ALA A 490 0.88 13.50 3.23
C ALA A 490 2.34 13.89 3.01
N ASN A 491 3.25 13.17 3.66
CA ASN A 491 4.69 13.29 3.49
C ASN A 491 5.35 11.91 3.58
N PRO A 492 5.11 11.03 2.60
CA PRO A 492 5.55 9.65 2.67
C PRO A 492 7.03 9.51 2.31
N SER A 493 7.67 8.46 2.84
CA SER A 493 8.93 7.97 2.27
C SER A 493 8.71 7.40 0.86
N VAL A 494 9.79 7.27 0.08
CA VAL A 494 9.73 6.67 -1.26
C VAL A 494 9.27 5.21 -1.25
N THR A 495 9.49 4.49 -0.14
CA THR A 495 9.03 3.11 0.05
C THR A 495 7.59 3.03 0.53
N LEU A 496 7.06 4.08 1.16
CA LEU A 496 5.63 4.18 1.49
C LEU A 496 4.83 4.46 0.22
N ASP A 497 5.19 5.49 -0.55
CA ASP A 497 4.61 5.75 -1.88
C ASP A 497 5.55 6.65 -2.71
N MET A 498 6.08 6.11 -3.82
CA MET A 498 7.04 6.84 -4.66
C MET A 498 6.41 8.01 -5.44
N HIS A 499 5.11 7.97 -5.73
CA HIS A 499 4.42 9.04 -6.45
C HIS A 499 4.19 10.23 -5.54
N MET A 500 3.76 10.00 -4.29
CA MET A 500 3.46 11.05 -3.34
C MET A 500 4.67 11.54 -2.53
N SER A 501 5.79 10.81 -2.52
CA SER A 501 6.96 11.18 -1.73
C SER A 501 7.65 12.44 -2.26
N PRO A 502 8.06 13.39 -1.40
CA PRO A 502 8.88 14.52 -1.82
C PRO A 502 10.25 14.15 -2.38
N ASN A 503 10.75 12.95 -2.02
CA ASN A 503 11.99 12.39 -2.57
C ASN A 503 11.74 11.50 -3.81
N GLY A 504 10.48 11.40 -4.24
CA GLY A 504 10.03 10.70 -5.44
C GLY A 504 9.47 11.69 -6.47
N ALA A 505 8.22 11.48 -6.91
CA ALA A 505 7.56 12.38 -7.87
C ALA A 505 6.84 13.59 -7.23
N ASP A 506 6.67 13.59 -5.90
CA ASP A 506 5.99 14.63 -5.10
C ASP A 506 4.61 15.05 -5.59
N LEU A 507 3.85 14.12 -6.16
CA LEU A 507 2.51 14.38 -6.69
C LEU A 507 1.50 14.61 -5.56
N SER A 508 0.61 15.56 -5.77
CA SER A 508 -0.60 15.75 -4.97
C SER A 508 -1.67 14.73 -5.38
N CYS A 509 -2.73 14.62 -4.57
CA CYS A 509 -3.85 13.75 -4.91
C CYS A 509 -4.52 14.19 -6.22
N SER A 510 -4.65 15.50 -6.46
CA SER A 510 -5.32 16.08 -7.63
C SER A 510 -4.54 15.96 -8.92
N ASP A 511 -3.23 15.69 -8.90
CA ASP A 511 -2.46 15.40 -10.11
C ASP A 511 -2.96 14.11 -10.80
N CYS A 512 -3.40 13.13 -10.00
CA CYS A 512 -4.00 11.88 -10.49
C CYS A 512 -5.54 11.95 -10.50
N HIS A 513 -6.13 12.48 -9.43
CA HIS A 513 -7.57 12.62 -9.23
C HIS A 513 -8.08 13.99 -9.70
N SER A 514 -7.69 14.40 -10.91
CA SER A 514 -8.04 15.70 -11.46
C SER A 514 -9.56 15.91 -11.52
N ALA A 515 -10.05 17.08 -11.11
CA ALA A 515 -11.43 17.48 -11.35
C ALA A 515 -11.58 18.03 -12.79
N VAL A 516 -11.75 17.15 -13.79
CA VAL A 516 -11.73 17.56 -15.21
C VAL A 516 -13.02 18.23 -15.63
N GLY A 517 -12.91 19.44 -16.17
CA GLY A 517 -13.88 20.07 -17.06
C GLY A 517 -13.15 20.85 -18.14
N ASP A 518 -13.50 20.63 -19.41
CA ASP A 518 -13.06 21.48 -20.52
C ASP A 518 -13.73 22.85 -20.33
N ALA A 519 -12.93 23.89 -20.08
CA ALA A 519 -13.30 25.26 -19.69
C ALA A 519 -13.22 25.62 -18.20
N GLY A 520 -12.51 24.82 -17.39
CA GLY A 520 -11.86 25.35 -16.19
C GLY A 520 -12.70 25.38 -14.92
N GLU A 521 -13.38 24.28 -14.62
CA GLU A 521 -13.57 23.65 -13.30
C GLU A 521 -14.71 22.64 -13.40
N SER A 522 -14.69 21.56 -12.62
CA SER A 522 -15.84 20.66 -12.56
C SER A 522 -16.15 20.06 -11.20
N HIS A 523 -15.28 20.24 -10.19
CA HIS A 523 -15.39 19.62 -8.85
C HIS A 523 -15.84 18.12 -8.88
N ARG A 524 -15.59 17.44 -10.01
CA ARG A 524 -15.93 16.03 -10.30
C ARG A 524 -14.65 15.22 -10.28
N MET A 525 -14.39 14.55 -9.16
CA MET A 525 -13.10 13.92 -8.92
C MET A 525 -12.97 12.63 -9.74
N ARG A 526 -11.92 12.52 -10.56
CA ARG A 526 -11.60 11.27 -11.24
C ARG A 526 -11.25 10.17 -10.24
N GLY A 527 -11.51 8.92 -10.62
CA GLY A 527 -11.11 7.73 -9.87
C GLY A 527 -12.28 6.96 -9.26
N ARG A 528 -12.09 5.65 -9.12
CA ARG A 528 -13.11 4.70 -8.65
C ARG A 528 -12.51 3.69 -7.69
N GLY A 529 -13.25 3.35 -6.64
CA GLY A 529 -13.00 2.17 -5.80
C GLY A 529 -14.00 1.05 -6.07
N LEU A 530 -13.70 -0.16 -5.58
CA LEU A 530 -14.57 -1.34 -5.71
C LEU A 530 -15.79 -1.32 -4.78
N ASP A 531 -15.69 -0.64 -3.63
CA ASP A 531 -16.59 -0.77 -2.47
C ASP A 531 -17.82 0.16 -2.53
N LEU A 532 -18.70 -0.06 -3.52
CA LEU A 532 -20.08 0.46 -3.63
C LEU A 532 -20.30 1.85 -4.23
N ARG A 533 -19.48 2.32 -5.19
CA ARG A 533 -19.57 3.75 -5.52
C ARG A 533 -19.88 4.13 -6.96
N PRO A 534 -20.82 5.09 -7.12
CA PRO A 534 -20.94 5.85 -8.34
C PRO A 534 -19.68 6.66 -8.56
N ASN A 535 -19.46 7.02 -9.82
CA ASN A 535 -18.31 7.83 -10.19
C ASN A 535 -18.74 9.24 -10.55
N ASP A 536 -17.86 10.19 -10.23
CA ASP A 536 -17.99 11.56 -10.70
C ASP A 536 -17.72 11.70 -12.21
N VAL A 537 -16.97 10.77 -12.79
CA VAL A 537 -16.72 10.70 -14.24
C VAL A 537 -16.87 9.27 -14.78
N GLN A 538 -17.20 9.14 -16.06
CA GLN A 538 -17.27 7.83 -16.72
C GLN A 538 -15.89 7.20 -16.93
N ASP A 539 -14.84 8.00 -17.12
CA ASP A 539 -13.50 7.51 -17.41
C ASP A 539 -12.88 6.73 -16.24
N ARG A 540 -12.39 5.52 -16.53
CA ARG A 540 -11.61 4.72 -15.58
C ARG A 540 -10.16 5.18 -15.59
N PHE A 541 -9.68 5.66 -14.43
CA PHE A 541 -8.27 5.95 -14.21
C PHE A 541 -7.47 4.64 -14.02
N THR A 542 -6.43 4.47 -14.82
CA THR A 542 -5.41 3.42 -14.71
C THR A 542 -4.02 4.05 -14.85
N CYS A 543 -2.96 3.29 -14.59
CA CYS A 543 -1.58 3.77 -14.76
C CYS A 543 -1.32 4.23 -16.21
N GLU A 544 -1.92 3.54 -17.18
CA GLU A 544 -1.81 3.85 -18.60
C GLU A 544 -2.72 5.02 -19.01
N THR A 545 -4.00 5.04 -18.58
CA THR A 545 -4.95 6.08 -18.98
C THR A 545 -4.74 7.42 -18.29
N GLY A 546 -3.96 7.44 -17.21
CA GLY A 546 -3.50 8.66 -16.53
C GLY A 546 -2.50 9.49 -17.35
N GLY A 547 -2.01 8.98 -18.49
CA GLY A 547 -1.15 9.72 -19.42
C GLY A 547 0.31 9.86 -18.98
N CYS A 548 0.71 9.20 -17.88
CA CYS A 548 2.07 9.26 -17.34
C CYS A 548 2.93 8.05 -17.74
N HIS A 549 2.32 6.89 -17.95
CA HIS A 549 3.01 5.66 -18.36
C HIS A 549 2.43 5.13 -19.67
N ASP A 550 3.31 4.56 -20.51
CA ASP A 550 2.90 3.83 -21.71
C ASP A 550 2.31 2.46 -21.34
N ASP A 551 1.59 1.82 -22.26
CA ASP A 551 1.04 0.47 -22.08
C ASP A 551 2.12 -0.63 -22.04
N ARG A 552 3.38 -0.27 -22.36
CA ARG A 552 4.57 -1.13 -22.37
C ARG A 552 5.79 -0.42 -21.78
N PRO A 553 5.78 -0.10 -20.47
CA PRO A 553 6.77 0.78 -19.88
C PRO A 553 8.16 0.14 -19.72
N HIS A 554 8.31 -1.18 -19.91
CA HIS A 554 9.57 -1.88 -19.67
C HIS A 554 10.44 -2.05 -20.92
N GLU A 555 9.91 -1.70 -22.10
CA GLU A 555 10.56 -1.85 -23.42
C GLU A 555 11.10 -3.27 -23.68
N ASP A 556 10.50 -4.29 -23.04
CA ASP A 556 10.98 -5.68 -23.07
C ASP A 556 10.03 -6.64 -23.79
N PHE A 557 8.97 -6.08 -24.40
CA PHE A 557 7.91 -6.84 -25.05
C PHE A 557 8.45 -7.94 -25.98
N SER A 558 8.03 -9.17 -25.71
CA SER A 558 8.40 -10.32 -26.52
C SER A 558 7.31 -11.39 -26.54
N ASN A 559 6.85 -11.76 -27.72
CA ASN A 559 5.87 -12.84 -27.87
C ASN A 559 6.46 -14.21 -27.48
N THR A 560 7.77 -14.39 -27.62
CA THR A 560 8.46 -15.67 -27.35
C THR A 560 9.07 -15.74 -25.96
N ARG A 561 9.54 -14.63 -25.37
CA ARG A 561 10.16 -14.66 -24.02
C ARG A 561 9.10 -14.59 -22.93
N GLY A 562 8.95 -15.68 -22.17
CA GLY A 562 8.02 -15.74 -21.04
C GLY A 562 8.33 -14.78 -19.89
N SER A 563 9.56 -14.26 -19.81
CA SER A 563 9.99 -13.29 -18.78
C SER A 563 9.71 -11.82 -19.14
N SER A 564 9.14 -11.52 -20.31
CA SER A 564 8.81 -10.14 -20.67
C SER A 564 7.77 -9.57 -19.71
N ARG A 565 8.08 -8.44 -19.07
CA ARG A 565 7.19 -7.73 -18.15
C ARG A 565 6.07 -7.02 -18.90
N ASP A 566 6.33 -6.47 -20.08
CA ASP A 566 5.28 -5.88 -20.91
C ASP A 566 4.25 -6.93 -21.35
N LYS A 567 4.66 -8.19 -21.51
CA LYS A 567 3.73 -9.30 -21.74
C LYS A 567 2.89 -9.64 -20.50
N HIS A 568 3.45 -9.47 -19.29
CA HIS A 568 2.69 -9.63 -18.05
C HIS A 568 1.65 -8.51 -17.90
N ALA A 569 1.99 -7.27 -18.24
CA ALA A 569 1.10 -6.10 -18.15
C ALA A 569 -0.23 -6.27 -18.93
N MET A 570 -0.29 -7.22 -19.88
CA MET A 570 -1.51 -7.60 -20.60
C MET A 570 -2.56 -8.31 -19.71
N ARG A 571 -2.14 -9.01 -18.66
CA ARG A 571 -2.99 -9.83 -17.78
C ARG A 571 -2.75 -9.59 -16.29
N VAL A 572 -1.74 -8.82 -15.94
CA VAL A 572 -1.38 -8.44 -14.57
C VAL A 572 -1.43 -6.93 -14.51
N ALA A 573 -2.22 -6.37 -13.60
CA ALA A 573 -2.29 -4.93 -13.40
C ALA A 573 -0.96 -4.39 -12.88
N CYS A 574 -0.60 -3.16 -13.25
CA CYS A 574 0.63 -2.51 -12.78
C CYS A 574 0.70 -2.52 -11.24
N GLN A 575 -0.42 -2.27 -10.58
CA GLN A 575 -0.59 -2.31 -9.13
C GLN A 575 -0.12 -3.63 -8.52
N THR A 576 -0.40 -4.77 -9.17
CA THR A 576 -0.02 -6.10 -8.65
C THR A 576 1.49 -6.23 -8.50
N CYS A 577 2.26 -5.71 -9.46
CA CYS A 577 3.72 -5.78 -9.41
C CYS A 577 4.30 -4.67 -8.53
N HIS A 578 3.77 -3.45 -8.65
CA HIS A 578 4.36 -2.26 -8.06
C HIS A 578 3.85 -1.93 -6.65
N ILE A 579 2.82 -2.63 -6.16
CA ILE A 579 2.32 -2.53 -4.78
C ILE A 579 2.39 -3.91 -4.14
N PRO A 580 3.60 -4.39 -3.83
CA PRO A 580 3.79 -5.76 -3.40
C PRO A 580 3.43 -6.00 -1.93
N ALA A 581 3.11 -4.93 -1.19
CA ALA A 581 2.60 -4.94 0.18
C ALA A 581 1.76 -3.67 0.46
N TYR A 582 0.81 -3.77 1.38
CA TYR A 582 -0.02 -2.65 1.87
C TYR A 582 0.03 -2.57 3.40
N ALA A 583 -0.63 -1.57 3.99
CA ALA A 583 -0.54 -1.24 5.42
C ALA A 583 0.91 -0.97 5.86
N LYS A 584 1.63 -0.21 5.02
CA LYS A 584 3.05 0.16 5.21
C LYS A 584 3.25 1.37 6.12
N ALA A 585 2.19 2.13 6.39
CA ALA A 585 2.26 3.25 7.32
C ALA A 585 2.49 2.76 8.75
N ASN A 586 2.84 3.67 9.65
CA ASN A 586 3.01 3.40 11.09
C ASN A 586 1.68 3.16 11.84
N VAL A 587 0.57 3.03 11.09
CA VAL A 587 -0.76 2.72 11.59
C VAL A 587 -1.29 1.46 10.90
N GLY A 588 -1.95 0.61 11.67
CA GLY A 588 -2.44 -0.67 11.18
C GLY A 588 -3.81 -0.57 10.56
N THR A 589 -4.06 -1.41 9.57
CA THR A 589 -5.34 -1.46 8.87
C THR A 589 -6.21 -2.56 9.45
N GLU A 590 -7.50 -2.31 9.59
CA GLU A 590 -8.45 -3.32 10.08
C GLU A 590 -8.60 -4.42 9.04
N VAL A 591 -8.47 -5.68 9.45
CA VAL A 591 -8.64 -6.87 8.60
C VAL A 591 -9.89 -7.66 8.98
N ALA A 592 -10.38 -7.51 10.22
CA ALA A 592 -11.65 -8.06 10.64
C ALA A 592 -12.36 -7.22 11.70
N ARG A 593 -13.69 -7.33 11.74
CA ARG A 593 -14.55 -6.66 12.71
C ARG A 593 -15.50 -7.63 13.39
N ASP A 594 -15.61 -7.54 14.71
CA ASP A 594 -16.61 -8.28 15.48
C ASP A 594 -17.48 -7.34 16.31
N TRP A 595 -18.74 -7.20 15.90
CA TRP A 595 -19.73 -6.39 16.61
C TRP A 595 -20.25 -7.00 17.92
N GLN A 596 -20.15 -8.31 18.14
CA GLN A 596 -20.57 -8.95 19.39
C GLN A 596 -19.42 -9.08 20.40
N ASP A 597 -18.26 -8.46 20.12
CA ASP A 597 -17.13 -8.35 21.05
C ASP A 597 -16.73 -6.87 21.25
N PRO A 598 -17.55 -6.06 21.93
CA PRO A 598 -17.32 -4.62 22.08
C PRO A 598 -16.30 -4.30 23.17
N HIS A 599 -15.61 -3.18 23.02
CA HIS A 599 -14.78 -2.59 24.07
C HIS A 599 -15.04 -1.08 24.24
N PRO A 600 -14.88 -0.52 25.45
CA PRO A 600 -14.99 0.93 25.64
C PRO A 600 -13.79 1.66 25.01
N SER A 601 -14.00 2.88 24.55
CA SER A 601 -12.97 3.75 23.99
C SER A 601 -13.27 5.22 24.29
N ALA A 602 -12.33 5.90 24.95
CA ALA A 602 -12.42 7.35 25.19
C ALA A 602 -12.29 8.17 23.90
N ALA A 603 -11.61 7.63 22.89
CA ALA A 603 -11.41 8.28 21.62
C ALA A 603 -12.65 8.25 20.72
N ALA A 604 -13.60 7.34 20.97
CA ALA A 604 -14.83 7.23 20.18
C ALA A 604 -15.62 8.56 20.17
N CYS A 605 -16.42 8.76 19.13
CA CYS A 605 -17.29 9.93 18.99
C CYS A 605 -16.56 11.29 19.12
N ASN A 606 -15.34 11.41 18.57
CA ASN A 606 -14.47 12.59 18.66
C ASN A 606 -14.01 12.92 20.09
N GLY A 607 -13.49 11.92 20.81
CA GLY A 607 -13.04 12.08 22.20
C GLY A 607 -14.16 12.18 23.22
N ARG A 608 -15.40 11.99 22.76
CA ARG A 608 -16.59 11.99 23.62
C ARG A 608 -16.88 10.65 24.22
N GLY A 609 -16.15 9.60 23.86
CA GLY A 609 -16.32 8.28 24.41
C GLY A 609 -17.44 7.45 23.79
N GLY A 610 -17.38 6.14 24.00
CA GLY A 610 -18.36 5.16 23.51
C GLY A 610 -17.79 3.75 23.44
N TRP A 611 -18.61 2.82 22.95
CA TRP A 611 -18.23 1.45 22.63
C TRP A 611 -17.75 1.35 21.19
N LEU A 612 -16.70 0.59 20.94
CA LEU A 612 -16.27 0.21 19.60
C LEU A 612 -16.34 -1.31 19.47
N PRO A 613 -16.61 -1.86 18.27
CA PRO A 613 -16.51 -3.30 18.04
C PRO A 613 -15.05 -3.72 18.19
N ARG A 614 -14.77 -5.03 18.35
CA ARG A 614 -13.39 -5.49 18.20
C ARG A 614 -12.95 -5.27 16.76
N GLU A 615 -11.87 -4.53 16.60
CA GLU A 615 -11.22 -4.23 15.32
C GLU A 615 -9.87 -4.94 15.27
N ASP A 616 -9.81 -6.08 14.57
CA ASP A 616 -8.57 -6.81 14.40
C ASP A 616 -7.73 -6.09 13.34
N LYS A 617 -6.57 -5.56 13.72
CA LYS A 617 -5.69 -4.79 12.82
C LYS A 617 -4.46 -5.60 12.42
N GLY A 618 -4.07 -5.46 11.15
CA GLY A 618 -2.85 -6.02 10.59
C GLY A 618 -2.01 -4.96 9.87
N GLY A 619 -0.73 -5.24 9.70
CA GLY A 619 0.25 -4.33 9.11
C GLY A 619 0.63 -3.17 10.04
N LEU A 620 1.91 -2.92 10.25
CA LEU A 620 2.45 -1.78 11.00
C LEU A 620 3.90 -1.54 10.55
N GLY A 621 4.12 -0.63 9.59
CA GLY A 621 5.46 -0.36 9.07
C GLY A 621 6.11 -1.62 8.49
N SER A 622 7.11 -2.16 9.20
CA SER A 622 7.88 -3.35 8.81
C SER A 622 7.09 -4.67 8.79
N THR A 623 5.85 -4.69 9.31
CA THR A 623 4.96 -5.87 9.28
C THR A 623 3.85 -5.78 8.24
N SER A 624 4.06 -4.98 7.19
CA SER A 624 3.13 -4.78 6.06
C SER A 624 2.49 -6.07 5.55
N LEU A 625 1.24 -5.97 5.08
CA LEU A 625 0.44 -7.10 4.63
C LEU A 625 0.63 -7.37 3.13
N ILE A 626 0.52 -8.64 2.73
CA ILE A 626 0.54 -9.06 1.33
C ILE A 626 -0.90 -9.00 0.79
N PRO A 627 -1.16 -8.36 -0.36
CA PRO A 627 -2.50 -8.36 -0.98
C PRO A 627 -3.00 -9.76 -1.30
N THR A 628 -4.31 -9.95 -1.30
CA THR A 628 -4.92 -11.04 -2.07
C THR A 628 -5.00 -10.62 -3.52
N TYR A 629 -5.01 -11.57 -4.46
CA TYR A 629 -5.06 -11.26 -5.89
C TYR A 629 -6.37 -11.79 -6.46
N ALA A 630 -7.05 -10.95 -7.24
CA ALA A 630 -8.31 -11.31 -7.90
C ALA A 630 -8.30 -10.82 -9.35
N TRP A 631 -8.99 -11.55 -10.22
CA TRP A 631 -9.30 -11.07 -11.56
C TRP A 631 -10.28 -9.90 -11.47
N PHE A 632 -10.02 -8.85 -12.24
CA PHE A 632 -10.86 -7.66 -12.28
C PHE A 632 -10.90 -7.08 -13.69
N ASP A 633 -12.06 -7.11 -14.33
CA ASP A 633 -12.32 -6.52 -15.65
C ASP A 633 -12.67 -5.02 -15.58
N GLY A 634 -12.94 -4.50 -14.38
CA GLY A 634 -13.38 -3.12 -14.14
C GLY A 634 -14.81 -3.01 -13.65
N THR A 635 -15.58 -4.08 -13.71
CA THR A 635 -16.94 -4.19 -13.19
C THR A 635 -16.98 -5.03 -11.91
N SER A 636 -18.03 -4.87 -11.12
CA SER A 636 -18.15 -5.54 -9.82
C SER A 636 -19.60 -5.84 -9.45
N GLU A 637 -19.81 -6.87 -8.66
CA GLU A 637 -21.05 -7.07 -7.91
C GLU A 637 -20.90 -6.47 -6.52
N VAL A 638 -21.92 -5.77 -6.05
CA VAL A 638 -21.86 -5.08 -4.77
C VAL A 638 -23.23 -5.08 -4.08
N LEU A 639 -23.26 -5.54 -2.82
CA LEU A 639 -24.50 -5.77 -2.10
C LEU A 639 -25.17 -4.46 -1.64
N TYR A 640 -26.47 -4.32 -1.88
CA TYR A 640 -27.29 -3.25 -1.30
C TYR A 640 -28.29 -3.78 -0.25
N LEU A 641 -28.75 -2.92 0.66
CA LEU A 641 -29.52 -3.30 1.85
C LEU A 641 -30.79 -4.15 1.59
N GLU A 642 -31.44 -3.94 0.45
CA GLU A 642 -32.73 -4.56 0.12
C GLU A 642 -32.55 -5.80 -0.79
N GLU A 643 -31.31 -6.15 -1.11
CA GLU A 643 -30.96 -7.30 -1.96
C GLU A 643 -31.11 -8.62 -1.17
N SER A 644 -31.77 -9.60 -1.79
CA SER A 644 -31.82 -10.97 -1.25
C SER A 644 -30.44 -11.61 -1.31
N LEU A 645 -30.11 -12.42 -0.30
CA LEU A 645 -28.86 -13.16 -0.23
C LEU A 645 -28.85 -14.47 -1.03
N ASP A 646 -29.92 -14.82 -1.75
CA ASP A 646 -30.04 -16.11 -2.45
C ASP A 646 -28.94 -16.34 -3.52
N ASP A 647 -28.62 -15.30 -4.29
CA ASP A 647 -27.66 -15.36 -5.40
C ASP A 647 -26.35 -14.63 -5.10
N VAL A 648 -26.14 -14.20 -3.85
CA VAL A 648 -24.95 -13.46 -3.43
C VAL A 648 -23.74 -14.41 -3.36
N PRO A 649 -22.61 -14.10 -4.04
CA PRO A 649 -21.42 -14.92 -3.98
C PRO A 649 -20.93 -15.13 -2.55
N THR A 650 -20.37 -16.31 -2.27
CA THR A 650 -19.78 -16.63 -0.97
C THR A 650 -18.35 -17.09 -1.10
N VAL A 651 -17.54 -16.80 -0.07
CA VAL A 651 -16.19 -17.34 0.12
C VAL A 651 -16.15 -18.16 1.42
N PRO A 652 -15.25 -19.17 1.53
CA PRO A 652 -15.09 -19.91 2.78
C PRO A 652 -14.50 -19.00 3.87
N LEU A 653 -15.09 -19.03 5.08
CA LEU A 653 -14.59 -18.28 6.23
C LEU A 653 -13.18 -18.75 6.61
N ASP A 654 -12.24 -17.81 6.73
CA ASP A 654 -10.86 -18.09 7.13
C ASP A 654 -10.79 -18.69 8.55
N ALA A 655 -9.87 -19.63 8.76
CA ALA A 655 -9.77 -20.36 10.02
C ALA A 655 -9.36 -19.48 11.21
N THR A 656 -8.49 -18.49 10.97
CA THR A 656 -8.03 -17.54 12.00
C THR A 656 -9.17 -16.58 12.36
N ILE A 657 -9.91 -16.13 11.34
CA ILE A 657 -11.08 -15.26 11.53
C ILE A 657 -12.18 -16.00 12.28
N ALA A 658 -12.54 -17.21 11.86
CA ALA A 658 -13.54 -18.05 12.53
C ALA A 658 -13.22 -18.27 14.02
N ALA A 659 -11.95 -18.56 14.34
CA ALA A 659 -11.50 -18.76 15.72
C ALA A 659 -11.59 -17.48 16.57
N SER A 660 -11.53 -16.31 15.94
CA SER A 660 -11.62 -15.02 16.63
C SER A 660 -13.06 -14.55 16.84
N PHE A 661 -14.00 -14.92 15.96
CA PHE A 661 -15.36 -14.38 16.03
C PHE A 661 -16.15 -14.94 17.20
N ALA A 662 -16.78 -14.05 17.97
CA ALA A 662 -17.72 -14.40 19.02
C ALA A 662 -18.96 -15.08 18.42
N GLY A 663 -19.37 -16.22 18.98
CA GLY A 663 -20.45 -17.06 18.46
C GLY A 663 -19.94 -18.39 17.92
N ALA A 664 -20.82 -19.17 17.30
CA ALA A 664 -20.51 -20.49 16.78
C ALA A 664 -20.16 -20.44 15.28
N PHE A 665 -18.97 -19.93 14.94
CA PHE A 665 -18.44 -19.88 13.57
C PHE A 665 -17.35 -20.92 13.38
N ASN A 666 -17.35 -21.59 12.23
CA ASN A 666 -16.37 -22.62 11.88
C ASN A 666 -15.57 -22.22 10.61
N PRO A 667 -14.30 -22.64 10.51
CA PRO A 667 -13.55 -22.50 9.27
C PRO A 667 -14.31 -23.14 8.10
N GLY A 668 -14.43 -22.42 6.99
CA GLY A 668 -15.15 -22.87 5.79
C GLY A 668 -16.65 -22.56 5.77
N ASP A 669 -17.22 -21.94 6.80
CA ASP A 669 -18.59 -21.43 6.75
C ASP A 669 -18.77 -20.46 5.57
N ALA A 670 -19.92 -20.53 4.90
CA ALA A 670 -20.22 -19.68 3.75
C ALA A 670 -20.32 -18.21 4.18
N THR A 671 -19.44 -17.37 3.63
CA THR A 671 -19.33 -15.93 3.96
C THR A 671 -19.76 -15.08 2.79
N TYR A 672 -20.79 -14.26 2.96
CA TYR A 672 -21.36 -13.44 1.88
C TYR A 672 -20.41 -12.32 1.44
N VAL A 673 -20.14 -12.22 0.14
CA VAL A 673 -19.25 -11.20 -0.42
C VAL A 673 -20.05 -9.93 -0.73
N LEU A 674 -19.80 -8.87 0.03
CA LEU A 674 -20.48 -7.58 -0.14
C LEU A 674 -19.91 -6.76 -1.31
N GLY A 675 -18.68 -7.02 -1.72
CA GLY A 675 -18.06 -6.37 -2.88
C GLY A 675 -17.12 -7.32 -3.57
N GLN A 676 -17.51 -7.74 -4.77
CA GLN A 676 -16.89 -8.78 -5.58
C GLN A 676 -16.38 -8.18 -6.89
N PRO A 677 -15.07 -8.26 -7.20
CA PRO A 677 -14.57 -7.91 -8.52
C PRO A 677 -15.02 -8.97 -9.53
N ASN A 678 -15.45 -8.53 -10.71
CA ASN A 678 -15.83 -9.41 -11.80
C ASN A 678 -14.64 -9.76 -12.69
N GLY A 679 -14.73 -10.91 -13.34
CA GLY A 679 -13.76 -11.42 -14.27
C GLY A 679 -13.06 -12.67 -13.76
N ASP A 680 -12.47 -13.39 -14.69
CA ASP A 680 -11.72 -14.62 -14.45
C ASP A 680 -10.56 -14.74 -15.46
N VAL A 681 -9.85 -15.87 -15.39
CA VAL A 681 -8.72 -16.19 -16.26
C VAL A 681 -9.06 -16.22 -17.76
N ALA A 682 -10.32 -16.46 -18.09
CA ALA A 682 -10.84 -16.58 -19.44
C ALA A 682 -11.47 -15.27 -19.96
N SER A 683 -11.80 -14.35 -19.05
CA SER A 683 -12.44 -13.07 -19.36
C SER A 683 -11.51 -12.19 -20.19
N ASP A 684 -12.03 -11.67 -21.30
CA ASP A 684 -11.29 -10.75 -22.16
C ASP A 684 -11.12 -9.40 -21.46
N GLY A 685 -9.87 -8.92 -21.34
CA GLY A 685 -9.56 -7.64 -20.69
C GLY A 685 -9.47 -7.66 -19.16
N ALA A 686 -9.84 -8.77 -18.49
CA ALA A 686 -9.58 -8.93 -17.06
C ALA A 686 -8.07 -9.01 -16.79
N LYS A 687 -7.61 -8.28 -15.78
CA LYS A 687 -6.25 -8.36 -15.23
C LYS A 687 -6.28 -8.81 -13.78
N LEU A 688 -5.20 -9.39 -13.29
CA LEU A 688 -4.98 -9.65 -11.87
C LEU A 688 -4.67 -8.35 -11.14
N TYR A 689 -5.48 -8.01 -10.14
CA TYR A 689 -5.34 -6.82 -9.30
C TYR A 689 -5.06 -7.21 -7.83
N PRO A 690 -4.30 -6.39 -7.08
CA PRO A 690 -4.13 -6.55 -5.65
C PRO A 690 -5.38 -6.04 -4.92
N MET A 691 -5.85 -6.83 -3.97
CA MET A 691 -7.03 -6.57 -3.16
C MET A 691 -6.69 -6.69 -1.69
N LYS A 692 -7.28 -5.82 -0.87
CA LYS A 692 -7.37 -5.99 0.57
C LYS A 692 -8.65 -6.80 0.87
N PRO A 693 -8.54 -7.96 1.54
CA PRO A 693 -9.70 -8.61 2.15
C PRO A 693 -10.09 -7.90 3.45
N HIS A 694 -11.39 -7.82 3.73
CA HIS A 694 -11.88 -7.45 5.07
C HIS A 694 -13.06 -8.34 5.45
N TRP A 695 -13.02 -8.84 6.68
CA TRP A 695 -14.01 -9.77 7.24
C TRP A 695 -14.86 -9.08 8.31
N SER A 696 -16.12 -9.46 8.41
CA SER A 696 -16.99 -8.98 9.47
C SER A 696 -18.14 -9.95 9.68
N LYS A 697 -19.08 -9.59 10.54
CA LYS A 697 -20.35 -10.28 10.67
C LYS A 697 -21.49 -9.28 10.79
N LEU A 698 -22.60 -9.59 10.13
CA LEU A 698 -23.78 -8.73 10.09
C LEU A 698 -25.03 -9.55 10.40
N ALA A 699 -26.09 -8.87 10.80
CA ALA A 699 -27.37 -9.49 10.99
C ALA A 699 -28.08 -9.69 9.64
N ARG A 700 -28.70 -10.86 9.46
CA ARG A 700 -29.61 -11.19 8.37
C ARG A 700 -31.02 -11.31 8.91
N ASN A 701 -31.98 -10.68 8.22
CA ASN A 701 -33.40 -10.90 8.46
C ASN A 701 -33.81 -12.24 7.84
N ASP A 702 -34.21 -13.20 8.66
CA ASP A 702 -34.55 -14.56 8.22
C ASP A 702 -35.87 -14.65 7.44
N LEU A 703 -36.71 -13.61 7.50
CA LEU A 703 -37.98 -13.56 6.78
C LEU A 703 -37.80 -13.10 5.33
N THR A 704 -36.91 -12.13 5.11
CA THR A 704 -36.65 -11.54 3.79
C THR A 704 -35.38 -12.08 3.14
N ASN A 705 -34.54 -12.80 3.89
CA ASN A 705 -33.21 -13.22 3.49
C ASN A 705 -32.32 -12.04 3.05
N THR A 706 -32.45 -10.87 3.69
CA THR A 706 -31.67 -9.66 3.40
C THR A 706 -30.78 -9.29 4.59
N LEU A 707 -29.68 -8.55 4.36
CA LEU A 707 -28.90 -8.00 5.48
C LEU A 707 -29.61 -6.83 6.16
N VAL A 708 -29.36 -6.69 7.46
CA VAL A 708 -29.89 -5.61 8.28
C VAL A 708 -28.84 -4.52 8.42
N GLY A 709 -29.20 -3.30 8.00
CA GLY A 709 -28.47 -2.09 8.37
C GLY A 709 -28.65 -1.80 9.85
N HIS A 710 -27.74 -2.24 10.71
CA HIS A 710 -27.82 -1.92 12.13
C HIS A 710 -27.51 -0.43 12.39
N SER A 711 -27.96 0.10 13.53
CA SER A 711 -27.59 1.43 13.98
C SER A 711 -26.21 1.42 14.65
N THR A 712 -25.16 1.79 13.93
CA THR A 712 -23.81 2.01 14.50
C THR A 712 -23.83 2.97 15.67
N PHE A 713 -24.67 4.01 15.61
CA PHE A 713 -24.78 4.96 16.71
C PHE A 713 -25.33 4.30 17.99
N GLU A 714 -26.41 3.51 17.88
CA GLU A 714 -26.93 2.74 19.03
C GLU A 714 -25.93 1.71 19.54
N PHE A 715 -25.09 1.16 18.66
CA PHE A 715 -23.99 0.30 19.08
C PHE A 715 -22.95 1.07 19.89
N PHE A 716 -22.45 2.21 19.40
CA PHE A 716 -21.49 3.03 20.14
C PHE A 716 -22.02 3.49 21.49
N ARG A 717 -23.34 3.67 21.54
CA ARG A 717 -24.08 4.02 22.74
C ARG A 717 -24.13 2.87 23.73
N THR A 718 -24.44 1.64 23.32
CA THR A 718 -24.83 0.56 24.24
C THR A 718 -23.84 -0.60 24.32
N GLY A 719 -22.96 -0.77 23.33
CA GLY A 719 -22.17 -1.97 23.13
C GLY A 719 -22.99 -3.22 22.77
N SER A 720 -24.32 -3.12 22.63
CA SER A 720 -25.18 -4.25 22.29
C SER A 720 -25.45 -4.28 20.79
N PHE A 721 -24.98 -5.34 20.12
CA PHE A 721 -25.26 -5.54 18.70
C PHE A 721 -26.74 -5.87 18.46
N CYS A 722 -27.38 -6.65 19.33
CA CYS A 722 -28.82 -6.91 19.25
C CYS A 722 -29.61 -5.61 19.26
N ARG A 723 -29.29 -4.70 20.18
CA ARG A 723 -29.97 -3.39 20.26
C ARG A 723 -29.78 -2.59 18.97
N ALA A 724 -28.57 -2.54 18.45
CA ALA A 724 -28.27 -1.85 17.18
C ALA A 724 -29.06 -2.44 16.01
N VAL A 725 -29.21 -3.77 15.95
CA VAL A 725 -29.98 -4.47 14.93
C VAL A 725 -31.49 -4.27 15.11
N ALA A 726 -32.00 -4.31 16.35
CA ALA A 726 -33.42 -4.09 16.65
C ALA A 726 -33.88 -2.68 16.22
N VAL A 727 -33.06 -1.66 16.48
CA VAL A 727 -33.31 -0.30 15.98
C VAL A 727 -33.25 -0.25 14.45
N GLY A 728 -32.28 -0.93 13.83
CA GLY A 728 -32.18 -1.03 12.37
C GLY A 728 -33.39 -1.70 11.70
N LEU A 729 -34.07 -2.61 12.41
CA LEU A 729 -35.31 -3.26 11.98
C LEU A 729 -36.59 -2.47 12.33
N GLY A 730 -36.47 -1.36 13.07
CA GLY A 730 -37.62 -0.62 13.59
C GLY A 730 -38.41 -1.38 14.67
N LEU A 731 -37.82 -2.41 15.29
CA LEU A 731 -38.42 -3.13 16.41
C LEU A 731 -38.29 -2.38 17.74
N ASP A 732 -37.43 -1.37 17.77
CA ASP A 732 -37.08 -0.59 18.94
C ASP A 732 -36.88 0.88 18.52
N GLU A 733 -37.36 1.82 19.33
CA GLU A 733 -37.22 3.25 19.06
C GLU A 733 -35.75 3.70 19.23
N PRO A 734 -35.17 4.47 18.29
CA PRO A 734 -33.84 5.06 18.46
C PRO A 734 -33.73 5.86 19.76
N ASN A 735 -32.56 5.84 20.41
CA ASN A 735 -32.27 6.57 21.65
C ASN A 735 -33.13 6.20 22.87
N ALA A 736 -34.02 5.21 22.77
CA ALA A 736 -34.85 4.81 23.91
C ALA A 736 -33.97 4.34 25.10
N PRO A 737 -34.38 4.66 26.35
CA PRO A 737 -33.65 4.28 27.54
C PRO A 737 -33.73 2.77 27.81
N THR A 738 -34.70 2.07 27.21
CA THR A 738 -34.89 0.63 27.33
C THR A 738 -35.17 -0.04 25.98
N SER A 739 -34.77 -1.30 25.85
CA SER A 739 -35.16 -2.17 24.74
C SER A 739 -36.31 -3.07 25.17
N SER A 740 -37.25 -3.32 24.26
CA SER A 740 -38.32 -4.30 24.46
C SER A 740 -37.99 -5.67 23.85
N VAL A 741 -36.86 -5.76 23.13
CA VAL A 741 -36.47 -6.88 22.26
C VAL A 741 -35.21 -7.57 22.76
N CYS A 742 -34.26 -6.79 23.26
CA CYS A 742 -32.90 -7.18 23.60
C CYS A 742 -32.63 -6.91 25.08
N ASP A 743 -31.77 -7.70 25.70
CA ASP A 743 -31.31 -7.44 27.07
C ASP A 743 -30.46 -6.16 27.15
N GLY A 744 -29.79 -5.80 26.06
CA GLY A 744 -28.95 -4.61 25.95
C GLY A 744 -27.55 -4.76 26.58
N THR A 745 -27.13 -5.97 26.93
CA THR A 745 -25.84 -6.29 27.54
C THR A 745 -24.71 -6.18 26.52
N PRO A 746 -23.66 -5.38 26.78
CA PRO A 746 -22.51 -5.30 25.90
C PRO A 746 -21.83 -6.66 25.72
N GLY A 747 -21.62 -7.07 24.47
CA GLY A 747 -20.95 -8.32 24.10
C GLY A 747 -21.82 -9.58 24.20
N SER A 748 -23.12 -9.41 24.46
CA SER A 748 -24.06 -10.52 24.38
C SER A 748 -24.20 -11.01 22.94
N THR A 749 -24.28 -12.33 22.77
CA THR A 749 -24.50 -12.97 21.47
C THR A 749 -25.99 -13.08 21.11
N GLU A 750 -26.88 -12.43 21.87
CA GLU A 750 -28.32 -12.38 21.57
C GLU A 750 -28.60 -11.72 20.21
N THR A 751 -29.74 -12.05 19.62
CA THR A 751 -30.24 -11.44 18.38
C THR A 751 -31.73 -11.12 18.50
N PRO A 752 -32.23 -10.12 17.76
CA PRO A 752 -33.67 -9.88 17.67
C PRO A 752 -34.40 -11.10 17.08
N PRO A 753 -35.72 -11.23 17.30
CA PRO A 753 -36.53 -12.28 16.68
C PRO A 753 -36.33 -12.35 15.16
N SER A 754 -36.35 -13.57 14.61
CA SER A 754 -36.20 -13.81 13.16
C SER A 754 -34.93 -13.20 12.54
N THR A 755 -33.85 -13.17 13.31
CA THR A 755 -32.56 -12.66 12.87
C THR A 755 -31.44 -13.63 13.17
N THR A 756 -30.57 -13.86 12.19
CA THR A 756 -29.36 -14.68 12.31
C THR A 756 -28.12 -13.82 12.05
N ILE A 757 -27.04 -14.01 12.82
CA ILE A 757 -25.75 -13.38 12.51
C ILE A 757 -25.02 -14.23 11.47
N VAL A 758 -24.60 -13.61 10.38
CA VAL A 758 -23.90 -14.27 9.27
C VAL A 758 -22.54 -13.62 9.04
N PRO A 759 -21.52 -14.38 8.62
CA PRO A 759 -20.23 -13.81 8.28
C PRO A 759 -20.33 -13.10 6.93
N VAL A 760 -19.62 -11.98 6.80
CA VAL A 760 -19.55 -11.19 5.57
C VAL A 760 -18.10 -10.83 5.22
N PHE A 761 -17.84 -10.61 3.94
CA PHE A 761 -16.52 -10.38 3.38
C PHE A 761 -16.59 -9.28 2.31
N THR A 762 -15.51 -8.54 2.08
CA THR A 762 -15.41 -7.65 0.93
C THR A 762 -13.99 -7.58 0.38
N TYR A 763 -13.87 -7.49 -0.93
CA TYR A 763 -12.63 -7.07 -1.58
C TYR A 763 -12.57 -5.55 -1.66
N GLN A 764 -11.38 -4.99 -1.46
CA GLN A 764 -11.11 -3.57 -1.64
C GLN A 764 -9.88 -3.41 -2.52
N THR A 765 -9.99 -2.65 -3.61
CA THR A 765 -8.85 -2.37 -4.49
C THR A 765 -7.75 -1.62 -3.75
N ILE A 766 -6.52 -2.06 -3.95
CA ILE A 766 -5.30 -1.37 -3.53
C ILE A 766 -4.74 -0.62 -4.75
N ASN A 767 -4.62 0.70 -4.66
CA ASN A 767 -4.17 1.55 -5.78
C ASN A 767 -3.00 2.47 -5.40
N HIS A 768 -2.78 2.71 -4.11
CA HIS A 768 -1.70 3.55 -3.59
C HIS A 768 -0.64 2.69 -2.93
N GLY A 769 0.52 3.29 -2.65
CA GLY A 769 1.65 2.61 -2.05
C GLY A 769 2.60 1.99 -3.08
N VAL A 770 2.72 2.61 -4.26
CA VAL A 770 3.65 2.18 -5.30
C VAL A 770 5.08 2.28 -4.76
N GLU A 771 5.83 1.17 -4.84
CA GLU A 771 7.24 1.10 -4.43
C GLU A 771 8.20 1.37 -5.60
N PRO A 772 9.47 1.74 -5.32
CA PRO A 772 10.52 1.84 -6.33
C PRO A 772 10.68 0.55 -7.15
N GLU A 773 11.15 0.67 -8.39
CA GLU A 773 11.18 -0.43 -9.36
C GLU A 773 11.93 -1.69 -8.87
N ASP A 774 13.03 -1.51 -8.12
CA ASP A 774 13.82 -2.62 -7.58
C ASP A 774 13.01 -3.51 -6.63
N ASN A 775 12.03 -2.92 -5.94
CA ASN A 775 11.18 -3.59 -4.98
C ASN A 775 9.92 -4.20 -5.59
N ALA A 776 9.63 -3.95 -6.88
CA ALA A 776 8.48 -4.54 -7.55
C ALA A 776 8.56 -6.07 -7.57
N LEU A 777 7.42 -6.76 -7.61
CA LEU A 777 7.40 -8.20 -7.89
C LEU A 777 8.03 -8.46 -9.26
N GLY A 778 8.98 -9.39 -9.35
CA GLY A 778 9.77 -9.59 -10.57
C GLY A 778 10.89 -8.57 -10.81
N GLY A 779 11.06 -7.57 -9.94
CA GLY A 779 12.17 -6.61 -9.94
C GLY A 779 13.49 -7.25 -9.48
N GLU A 780 14.60 -6.50 -9.49
CA GLU A 780 15.92 -7.05 -9.15
C GLU A 780 16.00 -7.58 -7.71
N ALA A 781 15.37 -6.89 -6.75
CA ALA A 781 15.43 -7.30 -5.34
C ALA A 781 14.51 -8.49 -5.01
N ARG A 782 13.34 -8.58 -5.66
CA ARG A 782 12.35 -9.64 -5.37
C ARG A 782 12.41 -10.80 -6.35
N GLY A 783 12.75 -10.60 -7.62
CA GLY A 783 12.87 -11.64 -8.64
C GLY A 783 11.53 -12.30 -9.01
N CYS A 784 11.56 -13.22 -9.98
CA CYS A 784 10.35 -13.86 -10.52
C CYS A 784 9.74 -14.93 -9.59
N GLY A 785 10.51 -15.40 -8.59
CA GLY A 785 10.06 -16.39 -7.60
C GLY A 785 8.88 -15.91 -6.76
N SER A 786 8.67 -14.59 -6.66
CA SER A 786 7.54 -13.99 -5.94
C SER A 786 6.19 -14.40 -6.52
N CYS A 787 6.15 -14.83 -7.78
CA CYS A 787 4.93 -15.31 -8.43
C CYS A 787 5.05 -16.77 -8.89
N HIS A 788 6.26 -17.22 -9.23
CA HIS A 788 6.50 -18.54 -9.82
C HIS A 788 7.26 -19.45 -8.85
N ALA A 789 6.59 -20.46 -8.31
CA ALA A 789 7.17 -21.41 -7.34
C ALA A 789 8.46 -22.11 -7.81
N SER A 790 8.65 -22.24 -9.13
CA SER A 790 9.81 -22.88 -9.75
C SER A 790 10.99 -21.95 -10.01
N LEU A 791 10.86 -20.65 -9.76
CA LEU A 791 11.88 -19.64 -10.03
C LEU A 791 12.48 -19.09 -8.74
N SER A 792 13.69 -18.52 -8.83
CA SER A 792 14.35 -17.86 -7.72
C SER A 792 13.78 -16.46 -7.46
N GLY A 793 13.73 -16.05 -6.19
CA GLY A 793 13.39 -14.68 -5.80
C GLY A 793 12.19 -14.59 -4.86
N GLY A 794 12.39 -14.82 -3.57
CA GLY A 794 11.39 -14.52 -2.54
C GLY A 794 10.25 -15.53 -2.36
N PRO A 795 9.45 -15.38 -1.29
CA PRO A 795 8.31 -16.25 -1.01
C PRO A 795 7.19 -16.04 -2.05
N ARG A 796 6.59 -17.15 -2.49
CA ARG A 796 5.48 -17.14 -3.45
C ARG A 796 4.29 -16.38 -2.87
N GLN A 797 3.85 -15.35 -3.58
CA GLN A 797 2.71 -14.50 -3.23
C GLN A 797 1.45 -14.84 -4.03
N LEU A 798 1.58 -15.44 -5.23
CA LEU A 798 0.45 -15.75 -6.10
C LEU A 798 0.12 -17.24 -6.10
N ASP A 799 -1.14 -17.56 -5.81
CA ASP A 799 -1.70 -18.89 -6.06
C ASP A 799 -2.27 -18.98 -7.48
N LEU A 800 -1.41 -19.25 -8.46
CA LEU A 800 -1.80 -19.39 -9.85
C LEU A 800 -2.88 -20.48 -10.08
N GLU A 801 -2.87 -21.57 -9.31
CA GLU A 801 -3.86 -22.64 -9.46
C GLU A 801 -5.24 -22.16 -8.99
N GLY A 802 -5.32 -21.54 -7.81
CA GLY A 802 -6.54 -20.89 -7.31
C GLY A 802 -7.05 -19.75 -8.20
N LEU A 803 -6.16 -19.11 -8.97
CA LEU A 803 -6.50 -18.10 -9.98
C LEU A 803 -6.97 -18.68 -11.32
N GLY A 804 -7.09 -20.00 -11.43
CA GLY A 804 -7.60 -20.70 -12.60
C GLY A 804 -6.54 -21.05 -13.66
N TYR A 805 -5.25 -20.84 -13.40
CA TYR A 805 -4.18 -21.33 -14.28
C TYR A 805 -3.97 -22.83 -14.07
N ALA A 806 -4.80 -23.65 -14.71
CA ALA A 806 -4.75 -25.11 -14.62
C ALA A 806 -4.60 -25.79 -15.98
N LEU A 807 -4.16 -27.04 -15.97
CA LEU A 807 -4.25 -27.92 -17.14
C LEU A 807 -5.72 -28.28 -17.41
N ARG A 808 -6.08 -28.68 -18.63
CA ARG A 808 -7.44 -29.13 -19.01
C ARG A 808 -7.95 -30.38 -18.28
N THR A 809 -7.21 -30.84 -17.29
CA THR A 809 -7.28 -32.20 -16.77
C THR A 809 -8.21 -32.41 -15.58
N ALA A 810 -9.09 -31.47 -15.27
CA ALA A 810 -10.14 -31.70 -14.29
C ALA A 810 -11.50 -31.21 -14.83
N PRO A 811 -12.57 -32.01 -14.71
CA PRO A 811 -13.92 -31.47 -14.78
C PRO A 811 -14.22 -30.83 -13.41
N SER A 812 -14.41 -29.52 -13.42
CA SER A 812 -15.24 -28.85 -12.41
C SER A 812 -16.17 -27.89 -13.13
N ALA A 813 -16.96 -28.45 -14.05
CA ALA A 813 -18.22 -27.86 -14.49
C ALA A 813 -19.28 -28.94 -14.32
N VAL A 814 -20.19 -28.74 -13.37
CA VAL A 814 -21.43 -29.51 -13.28
C VAL A 814 -22.27 -29.13 -14.50
N ILE A 815 -22.50 -30.07 -15.41
CA ILE A 815 -23.59 -29.99 -16.39
C ILE A 815 -24.55 -31.14 -16.07
N GLY A 816 -25.55 -30.87 -15.23
CA GLY A 816 -26.57 -31.85 -14.82
C GLY A 816 -26.13 -32.84 -13.74
N THR A 817 -26.80 -34.01 -13.65
CA THR A 817 -26.75 -34.93 -12.51
C THR A 817 -25.69 -36.05 -12.59
N GLY A 818 -24.65 -35.91 -13.42
CA GLY A 818 -23.61 -36.93 -13.59
C GLY A 818 -22.21 -36.42 -13.20
N GLN A 819 -21.59 -37.05 -12.21
CA GLN A 819 -20.21 -36.79 -11.77
C GLN A 819 -19.28 -37.85 -12.38
N ALA A 820 -18.24 -37.45 -13.11
CA ALA A 820 -17.15 -38.33 -13.51
C ALA A 820 -15.82 -37.64 -13.20
N THR A 821 -15.04 -38.24 -12.29
CA THR A 821 -13.72 -37.76 -11.90
C THR A 821 -12.69 -38.23 -12.94
N LEU A 822 -12.11 -37.32 -13.69
CA LEU A 822 -10.87 -37.57 -14.44
C LEU A 822 -9.75 -36.85 -13.69
N ASN A 823 -8.89 -37.61 -13.01
CA ASN A 823 -7.62 -37.11 -12.49
C ASN A 823 -6.65 -37.01 -13.66
N GLY A 824 -6.71 -35.96 -14.48
CA GLY A 824 -5.75 -35.85 -15.55
C GLY A 824 -4.43 -35.24 -15.04
N ASN A 825 -3.34 -35.94 -15.33
CA ASN A 825 -1.99 -35.42 -15.21
C ASN A 825 -1.53 -34.94 -16.60
N LEU A 826 -0.39 -34.26 -16.66
CA LEU A 826 0.23 -33.77 -17.89
C LEU A 826 0.34 -34.86 -18.98
N ASP A 827 0.65 -36.10 -18.58
CA ASP A 827 0.77 -37.26 -19.49
C ASP A 827 -0.52 -37.51 -20.28
N ALA A 828 -1.68 -37.36 -19.63
CA ALA A 828 -2.98 -37.55 -20.26
C ALA A 828 -3.30 -36.48 -21.33
N ILE A 829 -2.79 -35.26 -21.17
CA ILE A 829 -2.90 -34.21 -22.22
C ILE A 829 -1.97 -34.53 -23.36
N CYS A 830 -0.71 -34.83 -23.06
CA CYS A 830 0.29 -35.11 -24.10
C CYS A 830 -0.11 -36.31 -24.97
N SER A 831 -0.74 -37.34 -24.38
CA SER A 831 -1.18 -38.53 -25.13
C SER A 831 -2.27 -38.24 -26.17
N GLN A 832 -2.98 -37.11 -26.10
CA GLN A 832 -4.04 -36.74 -27.07
C GLN A 832 -3.47 -36.40 -28.45
N CYS A 833 -2.23 -35.93 -28.52
CA CYS A 833 -1.56 -35.58 -29.78
C CYS A 833 -0.33 -36.45 -30.07
N HIS A 834 0.14 -37.23 -29.08
CA HIS A 834 1.38 -38.01 -29.17
C HIS A 834 1.17 -39.48 -28.80
N GLU A 835 0.11 -40.12 -29.31
CA GLU A 835 -0.40 -41.45 -28.94
C GLU A 835 0.66 -42.59 -28.81
N ASN A 836 1.91 -42.42 -29.27
CA ASN A 836 2.96 -43.44 -29.20
C ASN A 836 4.38 -42.93 -28.86
N GLU A 837 4.57 -41.70 -28.39
CA GLU A 837 5.91 -41.19 -28.07
C GLU A 837 6.23 -41.33 -26.57
N ARG A 838 7.16 -42.24 -26.22
CA ARG A 838 7.65 -42.52 -24.86
C ARG A 838 9.02 -41.90 -24.56
N GLU A 839 9.35 -40.76 -25.14
CA GLU A 839 10.62 -40.10 -24.81
C GLU A 839 10.47 -39.29 -23.52
N ASP A 840 11.53 -39.29 -22.69
CA ASP A 840 11.70 -38.40 -21.54
C ASP A 840 11.63 -36.95 -22.05
N ARG A 841 10.45 -36.36 -21.97
CA ARG A 841 10.21 -35.00 -22.43
C ARG A 841 10.30 -34.06 -21.25
N ASP A 842 11.36 -33.27 -21.20
CA ASP A 842 11.40 -32.10 -20.34
C ASP A 842 10.22 -31.19 -20.72
N PHE A 843 9.31 -30.96 -19.76
CA PHE A 843 8.13 -30.12 -19.95
C PHE A 843 8.52 -28.73 -20.45
N SER A 844 9.65 -28.19 -19.98
CA SER A 844 10.13 -26.86 -20.38
C SER A 844 10.44 -26.80 -21.87
N ASP A 845 11.08 -27.83 -22.42
CA ASP A 845 11.39 -27.94 -23.84
C ASP A 845 10.14 -28.13 -24.70
N VAL A 846 9.20 -28.97 -24.27
CA VAL A 846 7.93 -29.20 -24.97
C VAL A 846 7.06 -27.93 -24.96
N HIS A 847 6.94 -27.28 -23.81
CA HIS A 847 6.17 -26.06 -23.65
C HIS A 847 6.80 -24.92 -24.46
N ARG A 848 8.14 -24.83 -24.50
CA ARG A 848 8.85 -23.89 -25.38
C ARG A 848 8.51 -24.13 -26.85
N ARG A 849 8.61 -25.37 -27.33
CA ARG A 849 8.31 -25.69 -28.74
C ARG A 849 6.89 -25.31 -29.12
N HIS A 850 5.90 -25.81 -28.40
CA HIS A 850 4.50 -25.59 -28.76
C HIS A 850 4.09 -24.12 -28.66
N VAL A 851 4.47 -23.43 -27.58
CA VAL A 851 4.02 -22.03 -27.36
C VAL A 851 4.90 -21.04 -28.13
N GLN A 852 6.22 -21.22 -28.16
CA GLN A 852 7.14 -20.23 -28.74
C GLN A 852 7.52 -20.49 -30.20
N GLU A 853 7.65 -21.77 -30.61
CA GLU A 853 8.09 -22.12 -31.97
C GLU A 853 6.89 -22.36 -32.90
N GLU A 854 5.87 -23.08 -32.41
CA GLU A 854 4.68 -23.45 -33.19
C GLU A 854 3.53 -22.45 -33.04
N GLY A 855 3.58 -21.56 -32.04
CA GLY A 855 2.55 -20.54 -31.81
C GLY A 855 1.20 -21.11 -31.39
N LYS A 856 1.18 -22.28 -30.73
CA LYS A 856 -0.04 -22.92 -30.25
C LYS A 856 -0.61 -22.17 -29.05
N ASP A 857 -1.93 -21.97 -29.07
CA ASP A 857 -2.63 -21.33 -27.97
C ASP A 857 -2.59 -22.17 -26.69
N CYS A 858 -2.55 -21.49 -25.53
CA CYS A 858 -2.55 -22.12 -24.22
C CYS A 858 -3.76 -23.04 -24.02
N ALA A 859 -4.89 -22.73 -24.66
CA ALA A 859 -6.09 -23.53 -24.64
C ALA A 859 -5.83 -24.94 -25.19
N ALA A 860 -4.78 -25.23 -25.96
CA ALA A 860 -4.49 -26.61 -26.37
C ALA A 860 -4.22 -27.55 -25.18
N CYS A 861 -3.69 -27.02 -24.06
CA CYS A 861 -3.31 -27.83 -22.89
C CYS A 861 -3.92 -27.31 -21.58
N HIS A 862 -4.36 -26.06 -21.54
CA HIS A 862 -4.91 -25.39 -20.37
C HIS A 862 -6.41 -25.12 -20.50
N ASN A 863 -7.05 -24.91 -19.36
CA ASN A 863 -8.44 -24.46 -19.26
C ASN A 863 -8.62 -22.97 -19.66
N PHE A 864 -7.56 -22.27 -20.06
CA PHE A 864 -7.58 -20.87 -20.48
C PHE A 864 -6.91 -20.67 -21.83
N SER A 865 -7.36 -19.64 -22.55
CA SER A 865 -6.84 -19.22 -23.86
C SER A 865 -5.95 -17.98 -23.72
N ARG A 866 -5.01 -17.76 -24.67
CA ARG A 866 -4.16 -16.56 -24.70
C ARG A 866 -4.00 -16.00 -26.12
N PRO A 867 -5.09 -15.70 -26.84
CA PRO A 867 -5.04 -15.21 -28.22
C PRO A 867 -4.33 -13.86 -28.31
N GLU A 868 -4.34 -13.06 -27.23
CA GLU A 868 -3.65 -11.78 -27.16
C GLU A 868 -2.12 -11.91 -27.36
N ARG A 869 -1.56 -13.11 -27.15
CA ARG A 869 -0.14 -13.42 -27.40
C ARG A 869 0.17 -13.73 -28.87
N GLY A 870 -0.83 -13.63 -29.76
CA GLY A 870 -0.72 -14.01 -31.16
C GLY A 870 -0.68 -15.53 -31.37
N LEU A 871 -1.19 -16.29 -30.40
CA LEU A 871 -1.26 -17.75 -30.47
C LEU A 871 -2.55 -18.20 -31.16
N SER A 872 -2.54 -19.41 -31.72
CA SER A 872 -3.70 -19.95 -32.43
C SER A 872 -3.91 -21.43 -32.16
N LEU A 873 -5.17 -21.87 -32.24
CA LEU A 873 -5.53 -23.28 -32.30
C LEU A 873 -5.68 -23.71 -33.76
N SER A 874 -5.28 -24.94 -34.07
CA SER A 874 -5.65 -25.61 -35.32
C SER A 874 -7.14 -25.95 -35.33
N ARG A 875 -7.67 -26.42 -36.47
CA ARG A 875 -9.08 -26.80 -36.58
C ARG A 875 -9.42 -28.01 -35.69
N GLU A 876 -8.52 -28.97 -35.61
CA GLU A 876 -8.66 -30.18 -34.78
C GLU A 876 -8.52 -29.87 -33.28
N GLU A 877 -7.80 -28.80 -32.90
CA GLU A 877 -7.68 -28.35 -31.50
C GLU A 877 -8.86 -27.45 -31.05
N ARG A 878 -9.70 -26.99 -31.99
CA ARG A 878 -10.90 -26.17 -31.72
C ARG A 878 -12.18 -26.99 -31.53
N ASP A 879 -12.27 -28.10 -32.26
CA ASP A 879 -13.40 -29.05 -32.24
C ASP A 879 -13.22 -30.05 -31.09
#